data_AF-A0A6H1KZZ0-F1
#
_entry.id   AF-A0A6H1KZZ0-F1
#
_cell.length_a   1.000
_cell.length_b   1.000
_cell.length_c   1.000
_cell.angle_alpha   90.00
_cell.angle_beta   90.00
_cell.angle_gamma   90.00
#
_symmetry.space_group_name_H-M   'P 1'
#
loop_
_entity.id
_entity.type
_entity.pdbx_description
1 polymer ?
#
loop_
_entity_poly.entity_id
_entity_poly.type
_entity_poly.pdbx_seq_one_letter_code
_entity_poly.pdbx_strand_id
1 'polypeptide(L)'
;MTAHRIPLSELEQGIPFEQRHIGPDPEARAKMLAQVGYGSLDELTAAAVPDVIKNAEALELPGARTEAEVLAELRSLADRNQVLDSMIGLGYYGTFTPPVILRNVMENPAWYTAYTPYQPEISQGRLEALLNFQTVVAELTGLPTSGASLLDEGTAAAEAMALSRRMGKNKKGLFLVDADTLPQTVAVIETRAEPTGVEIVVADLGEGIPAEIAGREINGVLIQYPGASGAVRDLKPVIEQAHELGAVVTVAADLLALTLLTSPGELGADIAIGTTQRFGVPMGFGGPHAGYMAVREKFARSLPGRLVGVSVDADGHKAYRLALQTREQHIRREKATSNICTAQVLLAVMAGMYAVYHGPEGLRTIARRTHRYATILAAGLTAGGVEVVHGAYFDTLTARVPGRAAEVVAGARSGGVNLHLVDADHVSIACDETTARKQVGAVWTAFGVDGDIEALDAIAEDTLPAALLRTDDYLTHAVFHQYRSETAMLRYLRRLSDRDYALDRGMIPLGSCTMKLNATTEMEPVTWPEFGQLHPFVPAEQAQGYLTLIQELEERLAEVTGYDKVSLQPNAGSQGELAGLLAVRGYHRANGDDQRTVCLIPSSAHGTNAASAVMAGMKVVVVKTAEDGEIDVEDLRAKIEQYRDELSVLMITYPSTHGVFEEHVADICAQVHEAGGQVYVDGANLNALVGLAKPGHFGGDVSHLNLHKTFCIPHGGGGPGVGPVGVRAHLAPYLPNHPLQPAAGPETGVGPISAAPWGSAGILPISWAYVRLMGGEGLKRATQVAVLSANYIAKRLEPHFPVLYTGPGGLVAHECIIDLRPLTKATGVSVDDIAKRLIDYGFHAPTMSFPVAGTLMIEPTESEDLIELDRFCEAMIAIRAEIDKVGSGVWAAEDNPLRNAPHTAAALGGEWEHAYTREEAVFPAGVSAADKYWPPVRRIDQAYGDRNLVCSCPPLDAYEA
;
A
#
# COMPACT_ATOMS: atom_id res chain seq x y z
N MET A 1 -12.14 54.49 -22.33
CA MET A 1 -12.39 53.63 -21.15
C MET A 1 -13.04 52.36 -21.67
N THR A 2 -12.36 51.23 -21.56
CA THR A 2 -12.88 49.95 -22.07
C THR A 2 -14.10 49.56 -21.24
N ALA A 3 -15.25 49.37 -21.89
CA ALA A 3 -16.53 49.06 -21.25
C ALA A 3 -16.57 47.67 -20.55
N HIS A 4 -15.48 46.90 -20.64
CA HIS A 4 -15.35 45.54 -20.14
C HIS A 4 -14.01 45.35 -19.40
N ARG A 5 -13.70 46.24 -18.44
CA ARG A 5 -12.54 46.02 -17.56
C ARG A 5 -12.94 45.00 -16.50
N ILE A 6 -12.35 43.82 -16.54
CA ILE A 6 -12.43 42.83 -15.47
C ILE A 6 -11.80 43.44 -14.21
N PRO A 7 -12.50 43.48 -13.06
CA PRO A 7 -11.95 44.02 -11.83
C PRO A 7 -10.77 43.18 -11.32
N LEU A 8 -9.82 43.80 -10.64
CA LEU A 8 -8.66 43.09 -10.08
C LEU A 8 -9.08 41.95 -9.15
N SER A 9 -10.14 42.14 -8.36
CA SER A 9 -10.71 41.13 -7.47
C SER A 9 -11.20 39.86 -8.18
N GLU A 10 -11.53 39.93 -9.48
CA GLU A 10 -11.89 38.76 -10.29
C GLU A 10 -10.64 38.12 -10.90
N LEU A 11 -9.64 38.93 -11.29
CA LEU A 11 -8.34 38.43 -11.78
C LEU A 11 -7.50 37.76 -10.68
N GLU A 12 -7.60 38.25 -9.43
CA GLU A 12 -6.88 37.73 -8.26
C GLU A 12 -7.41 36.37 -7.78
N GLN A 13 -8.61 35.95 -8.22
CA GLN A 13 -9.13 34.60 -7.93
C GLN A 13 -8.30 33.50 -8.61
N GLY A 14 -7.51 33.86 -9.63
CA GLY A 14 -6.70 32.92 -10.38
C GLY A 14 -7.53 31.93 -11.19
N ILE A 15 -6.87 30.90 -11.71
CA ILE A 15 -7.53 29.77 -12.37
C ILE A 15 -7.81 28.72 -11.30
N PRO A 16 -9.06 28.30 -11.07
CA PRO A 16 -9.38 27.24 -10.12
C PRO A 16 -8.68 25.94 -10.46
N PHE A 17 -8.14 25.24 -9.46
CA PHE A 17 -7.47 23.96 -9.65
C PHE A 17 -8.39 22.88 -10.23
N GLU A 18 -9.71 22.95 -9.99
CA GLU A 18 -10.68 22.04 -10.62
C GLU A 18 -10.61 22.04 -12.17
N GLN A 19 -10.15 23.13 -12.82
CA GLN A 19 -9.94 23.18 -14.27
C GLN A 19 -8.66 22.45 -14.73
N ARG A 20 -7.79 22.06 -13.79
CA ARG A 20 -6.61 21.21 -14.03
C ARG A 20 -6.91 19.76 -13.68
N HIS A 21 -7.68 19.53 -12.61
CA HIS A 21 -8.01 18.21 -12.11
C HIS A 21 -9.07 17.49 -12.93
N ILE A 22 -10.07 18.23 -13.44
CA ILE A 22 -11.18 17.68 -14.22
C ILE A 22 -10.86 17.82 -15.71
N GLY A 23 -10.72 16.69 -16.40
CA GLY A 23 -10.32 16.64 -17.81
C GLY A 23 -11.34 17.29 -18.75
N PRO A 24 -12.64 16.89 -18.70
CA PRO A 24 -13.64 17.45 -19.60
C PRO A 24 -13.95 18.92 -19.26
N ASP A 25 -13.59 19.80 -20.18
CA ASP A 25 -13.93 21.22 -20.13
C ASP A 25 -15.46 21.47 -20.26
N PRO A 26 -15.97 22.70 -20.07
CA PRO A 26 -17.40 22.97 -20.17
C PRO A 26 -18.06 22.56 -21.49
N GLU A 27 -17.36 22.67 -22.63
CA GLU A 27 -17.90 22.30 -23.94
C GLU A 27 -17.96 20.78 -24.10
N ALA A 28 -16.89 20.08 -23.71
CA ALA A 28 -16.83 18.63 -23.67
C ALA A 28 -17.93 18.05 -22.79
N ARG A 29 -18.14 18.61 -21.58
CA ARG A 29 -19.22 18.19 -20.68
C ARG A 29 -20.60 18.37 -21.30
N ALA A 30 -20.84 19.47 -21.99
CA ALA A 30 -22.13 19.69 -22.67
C ALA A 30 -22.38 18.64 -23.77
N LYS A 31 -21.35 18.27 -24.54
CA LYS A 31 -21.43 17.20 -25.56
C LYS A 31 -21.71 15.83 -24.92
N MET A 32 -20.98 15.49 -23.86
CA MET A 32 -21.15 14.24 -23.13
C MET A 32 -22.56 14.15 -22.52
N LEU A 33 -23.04 15.22 -21.89
CA LEU A 33 -24.39 15.30 -21.32
C LEU A 33 -25.47 15.10 -22.39
N ALA A 34 -25.32 15.74 -23.56
CA ALA A 34 -26.24 15.55 -24.68
C ALA A 34 -26.24 14.10 -25.21
N GLN A 35 -25.09 13.43 -25.23
CA GLN A 35 -24.97 12.01 -25.61
C GLN A 35 -25.66 11.09 -24.60
N VAL A 36 -25.55 11.38 -23.30
CA VAL A 36 -26.19 10.59 -22.23
C VAL A 36 -27.68 10.94 -22.09
N GLY A 37 -28.11 12.10 -22.55
CA GLY A 37 -29.52 12.52 -22.62
C GLY A 37 -29.97 13.49 -21.52
N TYR A 38 -29.04 14.26 -20.92
CA TYR A 38 -29.33 15.20 -19.82
C TYR A 38 -28.88 16.62 -20.18
N GLY A 39 -29.52 17.63 -19.58
CA GLY A 39 -29.21 19.05 -19.81
C GLY A 39 -28.13 19.63 -18.89
N SER A 40 -27.84 18.99 -17.76
CA SER A 40 -26.84 19.44 -16.79
C SER A 40 -26.29 18.30 -15.92
N LEU A 41 -25.15 18.54 -15.25
CA LEU A 41 -24.59 17.62 -14.26
C LEU A 41 -25.55 17.36 -13.09
N ASP A 42 -26.25 18.39 -12.64
CA ASP A 42 -27.23 18.27 -11.54
C ASP A 42 -28.42 17.41 -11.98
N GLU A 43 -28.90 17.55 -13.22
CA GLU A 43 -29.99 16.72 -13.74
C GLU A 43 -29.57 15.24 -13.86
N LEU A 44 -28.36 14.98 -14.38
CA LEU A 44 -27.80 13.63 -14.47
C LEU A 44 -27.69 12.98 -13.08
N THR A 45 -27.09 13.68 -12.12
CA THR A 45 -26.87 13.12 -10.78
C THR A 45 -28.16 13.03 -9.96
N ALA A 46 -29.13 13.91 -10.20
CA ALA A 46 -30.47 13.76 -9.64
C ALA A 46 -31.19 12.51 -10.19
N ALA A 47 -30.92 12.09 -11.42
CA ALA A 47 -31.47 10.86 -11.98
C ALA A 47 -30.71 9.59 -11.54
N ALA A 48 -29.38 9.68 -11.36
CA ALA A 48 -28.54 8.55 -11.01
C ALA A 48 -28.57 8.19 -9.51
N VAL A 49 -28.51 9.19 -8.64
CA VAL A 49 -28.43 8.99 -7.18
C VAL A 49 -29.84 8.84 -6.60
N PRO A 50 -30.14 7.81 -5.79
CA PRO A 50 -31.44 7.64 -5.15
C PRO A 50 -31.79 8.78 -4.19
N ASP A 51 -33.05 9.23 -4.19
CA ASP A 51 -33.53 10.33 -3.33
C ASP A 51 -33.27 10.10 -1.83
N VAL A 52 -33.35 8.83 -1.39
CA VAL A 52 -33.19 8.44 0.02
C VAL A 52 -31.80 8.69 0.60
N ILE A 53 -30.77 8.86 -0.24
CA ILE A 53 -29.39 9.10 0.21
C ILE A 53 -28.84 10.47 -0.20
N LYS A 54 -29.58 11.23 -1.01
CA LYS A 54 -29.11 12.53 -1.52
C LYS A 54 -28.84 13.46 -0.35
N ASN A 55 -27.67 14.09 -0.40
CA ASN A 55 -27.38 15.24 0.44
C ASN A 55 -27.79 16.52 -0.30
N ALA A 56 -28.74 17.26 0.26
CA ALA A 56 -29.17 18.55 -0.29
C ALA A 56 -28.25 19.71 0.13
N GLU A 57 -27.45 19.51 1.17
CA GLU A 57 -26.58 20.55 1.75
C GLU A 57 -25.19 20.51 1.10
N ALA A 58 -24.64 21.71 0.85
CA ALA A 58 -23.26 21.85 0.39
C ALA A 58 -22.28 21.38 1.47
N LEU A 59 -21.11 20.88 1.05
CA LEU A 59 -20.07 20.46 1.99
C LEU A 59 -19.56 21.67 2.78
N GLU A 60 -19.50 21.54 4.10
CA GLU A 60 -19.01 22.56 5.03
C GLU A 60 -17.48 22.58 5.08
N LEU A 61 -16.85 22.78 3.92
CA LEU A 61 -15.40 22.84 3.77
C LEU A 61 -14.92 24.28 3.55
N PRO A 62 -13.67 24.61 3.93
CA PRO A 62 -13.04 25.86 3.50
C PRO A 62 -13.11 26.02 1.98
N GLY A 63 -13.35 27.24 1.51
CA GLY A 63 -13.40 27.55 0.08
C GLY A 63 -12.08 27.19 -0.61
N ALA A 64 -12.17 26.74 -1.86
CA ALA A 64 -11.02 26.37 -2.70
C ALA A 64 -9.94 27.45 -2.73
N ARG A 65 -8.69 27.04 -2.87
CA ARG A 65 -7.55 27.94 -3.06
C ARG A 65 -6.70 27.58 -4.27
N THR A 66 -5.93 28.55 -4.73
CA THR A 66 -4.99 28.36 -5.84
C THR A 66 -3.83 27.45 -5.42
N GLU A 67 -3.17 26.84 -6.41
CA GLU A 67 -1.99 25.98 -6.20
C GLU A 67 -0.90 26.68 -5.38
N ALA A 68 -0.63 27.95 -5.69
CA ALA A 68 0.38 28.75 -4.99
C ALA A 68 0.03 29.01 -3.52
N GLU A 69 -1.25 29.26 -3.22
CA GLU A 69 -1.69 29.47 -1.84
C GLU A 69 -1.63 28.17 -1.02
N VAL A 70 -2.01 27.04 -1.61
CA VAL A 70 -1.96 25.73 -0.92
C VAL A 70 -0.52 25.34 -0.61
N LEU A 71 0.43 25.57 -1.52
CA LEU A 71 1.85 25.36 -1.24
C LEU A 71 2.36 26.29 -0.13
N ALA A 72 1.91 27.55 -0.10
CA ALA A 72 2.27 28.47 0.97
C ALA A 72 1.68 28.06 2.34
N GLU A 73 0.43 27.56 2.37
CA GLU A 73 -0.20 27.02 3.58
C GLU A 73 0.56 25.77 4.07
N LEU A 74 0.87 24.83 3.17
CA LEU A 74 1.69 23.65 3.50
C LEU A 74 3.07 24.04 4.01
N ARG A 75 3.72 25.04 3.40
CA ARG A 75 5.03 25.52 3.85
C ARG A 75 4.95 26.08 5.26
N SER A 76 3.87 26.83 5.58
CA SER A 76 3.61 27.30 6.94
C SER A 76 3.38 26.17 7.93
N LEU A 77 2.78 25.05 7.53
CA LEU A 77 2.64 23.86 8.38
C LEU A 77 4.00 23.18 8.57
N ALA A 78 4.73 22.96 7.49
CA ALA A 78 6.08 22.39 7.49
C ALA A 78 7.04 23.16 8.43
N ASP A 79 7.02 24.50 8.40
CA ASP A 79 7.85 25.37 9.25
C ASP A 79 7.56 25.23 10.76
N ARG A 80 6.43 24.62 11.15
CA ARG A 80 6.08 24.34 12.56
C ARG A 80 6.68 23.03 13.06
N ASN A 81 7.17 22.18 12.16
CA ASN A 81 7.87 20.97 12.54
C ASN A 81 9.33 21.29 12.89
N GLN A 82 9.85 20.64 13.93
CA GLN A 82 11.24 20.76 14.36
C GLN A 82 12.01 19.51 13.90
N VAL A 83 12.74 19.64 12.81
CA VAL A 83 13.58 18.55 12.28
C VAL A 83 14.89 18.50 13.07
N LEU A 84 14.95 17.62 14.07
CA LEU A 84 16.17 17.33 14.82
C LEU A 84 16.79 16.01 14.35
N ASP A 85 18.10 15.90 14.53
CA ASP A 85 18.82 14.63 14.33
C ASP A 85 18.24 13.60 15.30
N SER A 86 17.66 12.51 14.82
CA SER A 86 16.94 11.56 15.67
C SER A 86 17.68 10.23 15.78
N MET A 87 18.20 9.93 16.96
CA MET A 87 18.88 8.68 17.32
C MET A 87 18.01 7.81 18.23
N ILE A 88 16.69 7.81 17.97
CA ILE A 88 15.69 7.05 18.75
C ILE A 88 15.74 5.55 18.37
N GLY A 89 15.93 5.24 17.08
CA GLY A 89 15.95 3.87 16.58
C GLY A 89 14.55 3.28 16.48
N LEU A 90 14.29 2.16 17.15
CA LEU A 90 12.99 1.48 17.14
C LEU A 90 12.47 1.16 15.71
N GLY A 91 13.37 0.76 14.80
CA GLY A 91 13.01 0.40 13.43
C GLY A 91 12.97 1.56 12.44
N TYR A 92 13.22 2.80 12.89
CA TYR A 92 13.29 3.99 12.04
C TYR A 92 14.62 4.69 12.23
N TYR A 93 15.37 4.84 11.13
CA TYR A 93 16.74 5.35 11.16
C TYR A 93 16.93 6.42 10.08
N GLY A 94 17.78 7.41 10.36
CA GLY A 94 18.23 8.36 9.35
C GLY A 94 18.94 7.65 8.20
N THR A 95 18.59 8.04 6.96
CA THR A 95 19.23 7.54 5.74
C THR A 95 19.33 8.66 4.70
N PHE A 96 20.32 8.57 3.81
CA PHE A 96 20.39 9.44 2.65
C PHE A 96 19.66 8.78 1.47
N THR A 97 18.50 9.31 1.08
CA THR A 97 17.89 8.96 -0.20
C THR A 97 18.78 9.48 -1.34
N PRO A 98 19.36 8.61 -2.20
CA PRO A 98 20.20 9.08 -3.30
C PRO A 98 19.40 10.03 -4.20
N PRO A 99 19.89 11.25 -4.51
CA PRO A 99 19.12 12.24 -5.28
C PRO A 99 18.65 11.73 -6.65
N VAL A 100 19.43 10.84 -7.28
CA VAL A 100 19.03 10.20 -8.54
C VAL A 100 17.80 9.30 -8.40
N ILE A 101 17.62 8.62 -7.25
CA ILE A 101 16.44 7.80 -6.97
C ILE A 101 15.28 8.69 -6.56
N LEU A 102 15.51 9.69 -5.69
CA LEU A 102 14.48 10.65 -5.28
C LEU A 102 13.82 11.29 -6.52
N ARG A 103 14.65 11.89 -7.38
CA ARG A 103 14.17 12.63 -8.55
C ARG A 103 13.56 11.76 -9.64
N ASN A 104 14.15 10.58 -9.90
CA ASN A 104 13.78 9.77 -11.07
C ASN A 104 12.86 8.58 -10.75
N VAL A 105 12.49 8.40 -9.47
CA VAL A 105 11.51 7.39 -9.01
C VAL A 105 10.41 8.07 -8.18
N MET A 106 10.71 8.62 -7.01
CA MET A 106 9.70 9.20 -6.11
C MET A 106 9.00 10.43 -6.71
N GLU A 107 9.77 11.28 -7.40
CA GLU A 107 9.27 12.51 -8.04
C GLU A 107 8.98 12.32 -9.54
N ASN A 108 8.90 11.07 -10.02
CA ASN A 108 8.69 10.76 -11.43
C ASN A 108 7.34 10.05 -11.67
N PRO A 109 6.37 10.69 -12.35
CA PRO A 109 5.03 10.12 -12.56
C PRO A 109 5.04 8.80 -13.33
N ALA A 110 6.06 8.53 -14.15
CA ALA A 110 6.21 7.26 -14.84
C ALA A 110 6.38 6.06 -13.88
N TRP A 111 6.77 6.32 -12.62
CA TRP A 111 6.94 5.30 -11.59
C TRP A 111 5.78 5.24 -10.59
N TYR A 112 5.20 6.40 -10.23
CA TYR A 112 4.21 6.45 -9.16
C TYR A 112 2.75 6.42 -9.64
N THR A 113 2.45 6.69 -10.91
CA THR A 113 1.04 6.79 -11.36
C THR A 113 0.42 5.47 -11.79
N ALA A 114 1.22 4.48 -12.24
CA ALA A 114 0.71 3.15 -12.54
C ALA A 114 0.25 2.44 -11.26
N TYR A 115 -0.58 1.40 -11.39
CA TYR A 115 -0.97 0.54 -10.27
C TYR A 115 -0.38 -0.87 -10.39
N THR A 116 -0.94 -1.79 -9.60
CA THR A 116 -0.55 -3.21 -9.55
C THR A 116 -0.30 -3.77 -10.96
N PRO A 117 0.80 -4.50 -11.21
CA PRO A 117 1.16 -5.01 -12.53
C PRO A 117 0.28 -6.20 -12.98
N TYR A 118 -1.03 -5.98 -13.08
CA TYR A 118 -2.03 -6.96 -13.56
C TYR A 118 -1.83 -7.29 -15.04
N GLN A 119 -1.35 -6.32 -15.84
CA GLN A 119 -0.95 -6.50 -17.24
C GLN A 119 0.60 -6.57 -17.32
N PRO A 120 1.20 -7.76 -17.12
CA PRO A 120 2.64 -7.87 -16.98
C PRO A 120 3.42 -7.47 -18.24
N GLU A 121 2.82 -7.61 -19.43
CA GLU A 121 3.44 -7.25 -20.71
C GLU A 121 3.74 -5.77 -20.86
N ILE A 122 3.08 -4.91 -20.06
CA ILE A 122 3.28 -3.45 -20.01
C ILE A 122 3.73 -2.98 -18.62
N SER A 123 4.33 -3.89 -17.87
CA SER A 123 4.76 -3.67 -16.48
C SER A 123 6.11 -4.31 -16.14
N GLN A 124 6.91 -4.65 -17.16
CA GLN A 124 8.16 -5.39 -16.98
C GLN A 124 9.21 -4.58 -16.19
N GLY A 125 9.17 -3.25 -16.27
CA GLY A 125 10.07 -2.35 -15.54
C GLY A 125 9.91 -2.48 -14.03
N ARG A 126 8.71 -2.22 -13.51
CA ARG A 126 8.45 -2.35 -12.06
C ARG A 126 8.48 -3.81 -11.58
N LEU A 127 8.13 -4.78 -12.42
CA LEU A 127 8.28 -6.19 -12.08
C LEU A 127 9.76 -6.58 -11.93
N GLU A 128 10.66 -6.10 -12.80
CA GLU A 128 12.11 -6.29 -12.64
C GLU A 128 12.61 -5.61 -11.37
N ALA A 129 12.19 -4.36 -11.09
CA ALA A 129 12.56 -3.64 -9.89
C ALA A 129 12.11 -4.35 -8.59
N LEU A 130 10.92 -4.94 -8.59
CA LEU A 130 10.42 -5.75 -7.48
C LEU A 130 11.16 -7.09 -7.36
N LEU A 131 11.60 -7.69 -8.47
CA LEU A 131 12.45 -8.88 -8.43
C LEU A 131 13.83 -8.57 -7.85
N ASN A 132 14.39 -7.38 -8.15
CA ASN A 132 15.61 -6.89 -7.49
C ASN A 132 15.39 -6.77 -5.98
N PHE A 133 14.28 -6.15 -5.55
CA PHE A 133 13.92 -6.06 -4.12
C PHE A 133 13.83 -7.44 -3.46
N GLN A 134 13.11 -8.39 -4.07
CA GLN A 134 13.00 -9.75 -3.54
C GLN A 134 14.36 -10.43 -3.41
N THR A 135 15.24 -10.22 -4.39
CA THR A 135 16.60 -10.77 -4.39
C THR A 135 17.45 -10.15 -3.28
N VAL A 136 17.34 -8.83 -3.06
CA VAL A 136 18.02 -8.15 -1.96
C VAL A 136 17.63 -8.74 -0.62
N VAL A 137 16.32 -8.85 -0.37
CA VAL A 137 15.80 -9.39 0.88
C VAL A 137 16.20 -10.87 1.04
N ALA A 138 16.03 -11.68 0.00
CA ALA A 138 16.36 -13.11 0.03
C ALA A 138 17.84 -13.35 0.34
N GLU A 139 18.75 -12.68 -0.37
CA GLU A 139 20.20 -12.87 -0.17
C GLU A 139 20.67 -12.29 1.17
N LEU A 140 20.17 -11.12 1.60
CA LEU A 140 20.56 -10.56 2.90
C LEU A 140 20.06 -11.41 4.07
N THR A 141 18.85 -11.95 3.98
CA THR A 141 18.25 -12.79 5.03
C THR A 141 18.70 -14.25 5.00
N GLY A 142 19.35 -14.69 3.92
CA GLY A 142 19.74 -16.08 3.73
C GLY A 142 18.55 -17.04 3.50
N LEU A 143 17.40 -16.51 3.09
CA LEU A 143 16.18 -17.28 2.83
C LEU A 143 15.81 -17.24 1.34
N PRO A 144 15.35 -18.36 0.75
CA PRO A 144 15.27 -18.49 -0.71
C PRO A 144 14.13 -17.72 -1.38
N THR A 145 13.13 -17.24 -0.64
CA THR A 145 11.95 -16.60 -1.24
C THR A 145 11.48 -15.42 -0.40
N SER A 146 11.41 -14.23 -1.01
CA SER A 146 10.82 -13.02 -0.41
C SER A 146 9.57 -12.61 -1.19
N GLY A 147 8.57 -12.09 -0.48
CA GLY A 147 7.44 -11.40 -1.10
C GLY A 147 7.81 -10.02 -1.66
N ALA A 148 6.90 -9.42 -2.42
CA ALA A 148 7.03 -8.10 -3.05
C ALA A 148 6.47 -6.99 -2.14
N SER A 149 6.96 -6.94 -0.90
CA SER A 149 6.59 -6.06 0.22
C SER A 149 5.31 -6.39 1.01
N LEU A 150 5.29 -5.89 2.24
CA LEU A 150 4.18 -5.75 3.18
C LEU A 150 4.09 -4.29 3.65
N LEU A 151 3.18 -3.99 4.57
CA LEU A 151 2.81 -2.61 4.92
C LEU A 151 3.82 -1.91 5.84
N ASP A 152 4.32 -2.62 6.86
CA ASP A 152 5.34 -2.19 7.81
C ASP A 152 5.88 -3.42 8.59
N GLU A 153 6.83 -3.22 9.52
CA GLU A 153 7.42 -4.31 10.30
C GLU A 153 6.42 -4.99 11.26
N GLY A 154 5.60 -4.21 11.97
CA GLY A 154 4.64 -4.74 12.93
C GLY A 154 3.59 -5.63 12.27
N THR A 155 3.07 -5.19 11.12
CA THR A 155 2.12 -5.98 10.32
C THR A 155 2.81 -7.21 9.69
N ALA A 156 4.07 -7.11 9.27
CA ALA A 156 4.84 -8.28 8.83
C ALA A 156 5.00 -9.32 9.94
N ALA A 157 5.16 -8.89 11.20
CA ALA A 157 5.28 -9.77 12.35
C ALA A 157 3.96 -10.47 12.68
N ALA A 158 2.84 -9.74 12.61
CA ALA A 158 1.52 -10.32 12.74
C ALA A 158 1.21 -11.33 11.62
N GLU A 159 1.64 -11.07 10.39
CA GLU A 159 1.53 -12.04 9.29
C GLU A 159 2.43 -13.27 9.50
N ALA A 160 3.62 -13.11 10.09
CA ALA A 160 4.48 -14.23 10.44
C ALA A 160 3.85 -15.12 11.54
N MET A 161 3.17 -14.52 12.52
CA MET A 161 2.34 -15.25 13.49
C MET A 161 1.23 -16.04 12.78
N ALA A 162 0.49 -15.40 11.88
CA ALA A 162 -0.59 -16.08 11.13
C ALA A 162 -0.05 -17.23 10.26
N LEU A 163 1.08 -17.04 9.59
CA LEU A 163 1.76 -18.08 8.80
C LEU A 163 2.22 -19.24 9.70
N SER A 164 2.87 -18.93 10.84
CA SER A 164 3.33 -19.92 11.82
C SER A 164 2.18 -20.79 12.31
N ARG A 165 1.03 -20.20 12.61
CA ARG A 165 -0.18 -20.94 12.99
C ARG A 165 -0.73 -21.82 11.86
N ARG A 166 -0.70 -21.35 10.60
CA ARG A 166 -1.19 -22.12 9.44
C ARG A 166 -0.32 -23.34 9.15
N MET A 167 1.01 -23.17 9.24
CA MET A 167 2.01 -24.12 8.74
C MET A 167 2.70 -24.93 9.85
N GLY A 168 2.72 -24.44 11.09
CA GLY A 168 3.35 -25.09 12.23
C GLY A 168 2.63 -26.37 12.67
N LYS A 169 3.34 -27.20 13.44
CA LYS A 169 2.79 -28.45 13.99
C LYS A 169 1.71 -28.19 15.04
N ASN A 170 1.96 -27.22 15.92
CA ASN A 170 1.11 -26.92 17.08
C ASN A 170 0.13 -25.78 16.77
N LYS A 171 -0.87 -25.98 15.91
CA LYS A 171 -1.75 -24.90 15.41
C LYS A 171 -2.59 -24.15 16.46
N LYS A 172 -2.66 -24.68 17.68
CA LYS A 172 -3.36 -24.09 18.84
C LYS A 172 -2.41 -23.66 19.96
N GLY A 173 -1.11 -23.81 19.77
CA GLY A 173 -0.11 -23.37 20.73
C GLY A 173 -0.06 -21.84 20.86
N LEU A 174 0.61 -21.36 21.90
CA LEU A 174 0.92 -19.93 22.07
C LEU A 174 1.91 -19.45 21.01
N PHE A 175 1.94 -18.14 20.76
CA PHE A 175 2.99 -17.48 20.01
C PHE A 175 3.92 -16.76 20.99
N LEU A 176 5.18 -17.16 21.02
CA LEU A 176 6.19 -16.65 21.94
C LEU A 176 6.93 -15.48 21.29
N VAL A 177 7.07 -14.36 21.99
CA VAL A 177 7.76 -13.17 21.51
C VAL A 177 8.90 -12.85 22.48
N ASP A 178 10.10 -12.63 21.96
CA ASP A 178 11.23 -12.19 22.77
C ASP A 178 10.96 -10.80 23.37
N ALA A 179 11.26 -10.62 24.66
CA ALA A 179 11.08 -9.37 25.38
C ALA A 179 11.89 -8.20 24.79
N ASP A 180 12.94 -8.52 24.04
CA ASP A 180 13.78 -7.56 23.32
C ASP A 180 13.26 -7.23 21.89
N THR A 181 12.00 -7.56 21.59
CA THR A 181 11.32 -7.18 20.35
C THR A 181 10.85 -5.72 20.42
N LEU A 182 10.78 -5.02 19.28
CA LEU A 182 10.32 -3.63 19.25
C LEU A 182 8.91 -3.49 19.87
N PRO A 183 8.69 -2.50 20.77
CA PRO A 183 7.45 -2.39 21.53
C PRO A 183 6.20 -2.22 20.64
N GLN A 184 6.30 -1.44 19.56
CA GLN A 184 5.20 -1.29 18.59
C GLN A 184 4.92 -2.59 17.81
N THR A 185 5.95 -3.40 17.56
CA THR A 185 5.79 -4.71 16.89
C THR A 185 5.03 -5.67 17.79
N VAL A 186 5.37 -5.72 19.08
CA VAL A 186 4.62 -6.51 20.09
C VAL A 186 3.15 -6.09 20.13
N ALA A 187 2.89 -4.79 20.23
CA ALA A 187 1.52 -4.27 20.34
C ALA A 187 0.65 -4.57 19.10
N VAL A 188 1.22 -4.52 17.88
CA VAL A 188 0.50 -4.90 16.65
C VAL A 188 0.21 -6.41 16.63
N ILE A 189 1.15 -7.25 17.08
CA ILE A 189 0.93 -8.70 17.19
C ILE A 189 -0.21 -8.98 18.18
N GLU A 190 -0.19 -8.37 19.37
CA GLU A 190 -1.23 -8.53 20.39
C GLU A 190 -2.62 -8.14 19.85
N THR A 191 -2.70 -6.99 19.17
CA THR A 191 -3.94 -6.51 18.53
C THR A 191 -4.48 -7.50 17.49
N ARG A 192 -3.59 -8.18 16.76
CA ARG A 192 -3.94 -9.18 15.73
C ARG A 192 -4.25 -10.56 16.32
N ALA A 193 -3.65 -10.89 17.45
CA ALA A 193 -3.75 -12.17 18.11
C ALA A 193 -5.09 -12.31 18.84
N GLU A 194 -5.51 -11.24 19.53
CA GLU A 194 -6.71 -11.19 20.36
C GLU A 194 -7.99 -11.66 19.61
N PRO A 195 -8.35 -11.12 18.42
CA PRO A 195 -9.55 -11.56 17.70
C PRO A 195 -9.50 -13.02 17.24
N THR A 196 -8.30 -13.55 17.00
CA THR A 196 -8.12 -14.92 16.49
C THR A 196 -7.87 -15.95 17.60
N GLY A 197 -7.89 -15.51 18.87
CA GLY A 197 -7.69 -16.33 20.05
C GLY A 197 -6.28 -16.90 20.18
N VAL A 198 -5.27 -16.25 19.60
CA VAL A 198 -3.86 -16.64 19.77
C VAL A 198 -3.35 -16.03 21.07
N GLU A 199 -2.86 -16.87 21.98
CA GLU A 199 -2.20 -16.39 23.18
C GLU A 199 -0.79 -15.90 22.84
N ILE A 200 -0.48 -14.67 23.25
CA ILE A 200 0.86 -14.09 23.14
C ILE A 200 1.53 -14.18 24.51
N VAL A 201 2.75 -14.70 24.53
CA VAL A 201 3.61 -14.67 25.71
C VAL A 201 4.87 -13.91 25.36
N VAL A 202 5.17 -12.85 26.10
CA VAL A 202 6.42 -12.11 26.00
C VAL A 202 7.35 -12.60 27.10
N ALA A 203 8.56 -13.02 26.75
CA ALA A 203 9.55 -13.51 27.70
C ALA A 203 10.97 -13.21 27.23
N ASP A 204 11.91 -13.03 28.16
CA ASP A 204 13.33 -12.93 27.84
C ASP A 204 13.85 -14.28 27.35
N LEU A 205 14.31 -14.32 26.10
CA LEU A 205 14.85 -15.52 25.46
C LEU A 205 16.39 -15.50 25.37
N GLY A 206 17.05 -14.57 26.06
CA GLY A 206 18.51 -14.39 26.06
C GLY A 206 19.29 -15.65 26.49
N GLU A 207 18.73 -16.42 27.42
CA GLU A 207 19.31 -17.67 27.94
C GLU A 207 18.52 -18.91 27.47
N GLY A 208 17.73 -18.78 26.40
CA GLY A 208 16.84 -19.82 25.87
C GLY A 208 15.38 -19.67 26.33
N ILE A 209 14.52 -20.60 25.90
CA ILE A 209 13.09 -20.60 26.24
C ILE A 209 12.92 -21.04 27.71
N PRO A 210 12.27 -20.22 28.58
CA PRO A 210 12.01 -20.56 29.97
C PRO A 210 11.29 -21.90 30.14
N ALA A 211 11.68 -22.69 31.14
CA ALA A 211 11.20 -24.07 31.32
C ALA A 211 9.67 -24.17 31.49
N GLU A 212 9.07 -23.18 32.16
CA GLU A 212 7.63 -23.05 32.35
C GLU A 212 6.86 -22.78 31.05
N ILE A 213 7.50 -22.17 30.06
CA ILE A 213 6.94 -21.95 28.71
C ILE A 213 7.21 -23.17 27.83
N ALA A 214 8.40 -23.75 27.91
CA ALA A 214 8.80 -24.93 27.13
C ALA A 214 7.91 -26.16 27.37
N GLY A 215 7.25 -26.26 28.53
CA GLY A 215 6.26 -27.30 28.82
C GLY A 215 4.91 -27.13 28.13
N ARG A 216 4.69 -26.04 27.38
CA ARG A 216 3.44 -25.71 26.69
C ARG A 216 3.57 -25.94 25.18
N GLU A 217 2.45 -26.10 24.49
CA GLU A 217 2.46 -26.11 23.02
C GLU A 217 2.79 -24.70 22.50
N ILE A 218 3.85 -24.57 21.71
CA ILE A 218 4.26 -23.31 21.06
C ILE A 218 4.08 -23.47 19.55
N ASN A 219 3.35 -22.54 18.93
CA ASN A 219 3.09 -22.55 17.49
C ASN A 219 4.19 -21.84 16.70
N GLY A 220 4.79 -20.81 17.30
CA GLY A 220 5.85 -20.01 16.71
C GLY A 220 6.57 -19.15 17.74
N VAL A 221 7.77 -18.73 17.38
CA VAL A 221 8.65 -17.87 18.18
C VAL A 221 9.08 -16.68 17.32
N LEU A 222 9.00 -15.46 17.83
CA LEU A 222 9.54 -14.24 17.20
C LEU A 222 10.72 -13.71 18.03
N ILE A 223 11.84 -13.44 17.36
CA ILE A 223 13.06 -12.87 17.96
C ILE A 223 13.53 -11.70 17.11
N GLN A 224 13.95 -10.59 17.72
CA GLN A 224 14.51 -9.44 17.02
C GLN A 224 16.04 -9.53 16.89
N TYR A 225 16.61 -9.13 15.75
CA TYR A 225 18.04 -9.25 15.43
C TYR A 225 18.59 -8.10 14.57
N PRO A 226 19.32 -7.12 15.15
CA PRO A 226 19.60 -6.94 16.57
C PRO A 226 18.34 -6.65 17.41
N GLY A 227 18.42 -6.85 18.72
CA GLY A 227 17.31 -6.55 19.64
C GLY A 227 17.00 -5.06 19.79
N ALA A 228 15.84 -4.73 20.36
CA ALA A 228 15.40 -3.35 20.63
C ALA A 228 16.35 -2.58 21.56
N SER A 229 16.98 -3.31 22.50
CA SER A 229 18.07 -2.86 23.37
C SER A 229 19.40 -2.59 22.64
N GLY A 230 19.51 -3.04 21.39
CA GLY A 230 20.72 -3.06 20.59
C GLY A 230 21.53 -4.36 20.67
N ALA A 231 21.15 -5.30 21.54
CA ALA A 231 21.89 -6.53 21.76
C ALA A 231 22.01 -7.39 20.48
N VAL A 232 23.23 -7.83 20.19
CA VAL A 232 23.53 -8.87 19.18
C VAL A 232 23.87 -10.17 19.91
N ARG A 233 22.99 -11.17 19.77
CA ARG A 233 23.07 -12.48 20.44
C ARG A 233 23.19 -13.60 19.41
N ASP A 234 23.81 -14.72 19.80
CA ASP A 234 23.75 -15.95 19.02
C ASP A 234 22.37 -16.59 19.18
N LEU A 235 21.57 -16.53 18.13
CA LEU A 235 20.19 -17.01 18.15
C LEU A 235 20.08 -18.51 17.89
N LYS A 236 21.15 -19.15 17.42
CA LYS A 236 21.11 -20.55 17.00
C LYS A 236 20.62 -21.50 18.12
N PRO A 237 21.10 -21.41 19.37
CA PRO A 237 20.64 -22.29 20.44
C PRO A 237 19.13 -22.18 20.71
N VAL A 238 18.58 -20.96 20.75
CA VAL A 238 17.14 -20.75 21.00
C VAL A 238 16.29 -21.16 19.79
N ILE A 239 16.78 -20.98 18.56
CA ILE A 239 16.13 -21.47 17.34
C ILE A 239 16.04 -23.00 17.35
N GLU A 240 17.15 -23.68 17.66
CA GLU A 240 17.20 -25.15 17.74
C GLU A 240 16.22 -25.67 18.82
N GLN A 241 16.22 -25.05 20.01
CA GLN A 241 15.27 -25.38 21.08
C GLN A 241 13.81 -25.19 20.64
N ALA A 242 13.48 -24.10 19.95
CA ALA A 242 12.14 -23.84 19.45
C ALA A 242 11.69 -24.89 18.40
N HIS A 243 12.61 -25.33 17.53
CA HIS A 243 12.35 -26.38 16.54
C HIS A 243 12.11 -27.75 17.19
N GLU A 244 12.82 -28.08 18.27
CA GLU A 244 12.58 -29.29 19.07
C GLU A 244 11.16 -29.31 19.66
N LEU A 245 10.66 -28.13 20.05
CA LEU A 245 9.28 -27.93 20.52
C LEU A 245 8.24 -27.89 19.38
N GLY A 246 8.69 -27.96 18.12
CA GLY A 246 7.83 -27.97 16.93
C GLY A 246 7.28 -26.61 16.51
N ALA A 247 7.86 -25.52 17.04
CA ALA A 247 7.51 -24.15 16.69
C ALA A 247 8.15 -23.72 15.36
N VAL A 248 7.51 -22.77 14.67
CA VAL A 248 8.10 -22.05 13.52
C VAL A 248 8.84 -20.82 14.04
N VAL A 249 10.09 -20.61 13.63
CA VAL A 249 10.89 -19.49 14.16
C VAL A 249 10.98 -18.33 13.16
N THR A 250 10.54 -17.16 13.61
CA THR A 250 10.62 -15.90 12.89
C THR A 250 11.69 -15.01 13.49
N VAL A 251 12.53 -14.41 12.64
CA VAL A 251 13.50 -13.39 13.06
C VAL A 251 13.13 -12.05 12.43
N ALA A 252 12.90 -11.01 13.24
CA ALA A 252 12.77 -9.64 12.79
C ALA A 252 14.14 -8.98 12.69
N ALA A 253 14.62 -8.73 11.47
CA ALA A 253 16.02 -8.37 11.22
C ALA A 253 16.22 -7.06 10.44
N ASP A 254 17.25 -6.31 10.82
CA ASP A 254 17.67 -5.10 10.12
C ASP A 254 18.58 -5.43 8.93
N LEU A 255 18.16 -5.08 7.70
CA LEU A 255 18.90 -5.43 6.48
C LEU A 255 20.30 -4.78 6.39
N LEU A 256 20.53 -3.62 7.00
CA LEU A 256 21.86 -2.99 7.02
C LEU A 256 22.77 -3.76 7.99
N ALA A 257 22.28 -4.16 9.15
CA ALA A 257 23.01 -4.99 10.11
C ALA A 257 23.41 -6.33 9.48
N LEU A 258 22.51 -6.95 8.70
CA LEU A 258 22.76 -8.21 7.98
C LEU A 258 23.85 -8.11 6.90
N THR A 259 24.35 -6.91 6.56
CA THR A 259 25.54 -6.81 5.69
C THR A 259 26.84 -7.19 6.41
N LEU A 260 26.82 -7.18 7.75
CA LEU A 260 27.95 -7.53 8.63
C LEU A 260 27.68 -8.76 9.50
N LEU A 261 26.41 -9.07 9.77
CA LEU A 261 25.99 -10.16 10.65
C LEU A 261 25.54 -11.41 9.89
N THR A 262 25.79 -12.58 10.49
CA THR A 262 25.28 -13.87 10.00
C THR A 262 23.78 -13.80 9.76
N SER A 263 23.36 -14.29 8.60
CA SER A 263 21.96 -14.17 8.16
C SER A 263 21.00 -15.03 9.00
N PRO A 264 19.72 -14.61 9.17
CA PRO A 264 18.72 -15.42 9.84
C PRO A 264 18.57 -16.85 9.28
N GLY A 265 18.65 -17.00 7.95
CA GLY A 265 18.55 -18.30 7.30
C GLY A 265 19.69 -19.26 7.68
N GLU A 266 20.91 -18.74 7.82
CA GLU A 266 22.09 -19.49 8.29
C GLU A 266 21.99 -19.81 9.79
N LEU A 267 21.44 -18.90 10.61
CA LEU A 267 21.15 -19.14 12.02
C LEU A 267 20.02 -20.16 12.25
N GLY A 268 19.28 -20.52 11.20
CA GLY A 268 18.26 -21.57 11.24
C GLY A 268 16.81 -21.08 11.14
N ALA A 269 16.56 -19.78 11.05
CA ALA A 269 15.21 -19.21 11.00
C ALA A 269 14.35 -19.82 9.86
N ASP A 270 13.05 -19.93 10.10
CA ASP A 270 12.05 -20.35 9.11
C ASP A 270 11.55 -19.16 8.27
N ILE A 271 11.45 -18.01 8.92
CA ILE A 271 10.92 -16.75 8.41
C ILE A 271 11.85 -15.61 8.86
N ALA A 272 12.10 -14.64 7.97
CA ALA A 272 12.70 -13.37 8.32
C ALA A 272 11.76 -12.22 7.92
N ILE A 273 11.59 -11.23 8.78
CA ILE A 273 10.76 -10.04 8.53
C ILE A 273 11.48 -8.78 8.96
N GLY A 274 10.95 -7.62 8.60
CA GLY A 274 11.46 -6.32 9.04
C GLY A 274 10.95 -5.20 8.13
N THR A 275 11.63 -4.06 8.20
CA THR A 275 11.44 -2.93 7.29
C THR A 275 12.65 -2.71 6.40
N THR A 276 12.45 -2.16 5.20
CA THR A 276 13.53 -1.72 4.31
C THR A 276 13.75 -0.21 4.32
N GLN A 277 13.18 0.51 5.31
CA GLN A 277 13.20 1.98 5.38
C GLN A 277 14.59 2.58 5.21
N ARG A 278 15.57 2.10 6.00
CA ARG A 278 16.93 2.67 6.00
C ARG A 278 17.75 2.39 4.74
N PHE A 279 17.16 1.73 3.74
CA PHE A 279 17.71 1.66 2.38
C PHE A 279 17.17 2.83 1.54
N GLY A 280 17.53 4.05 1.95
CA GLY A 280 17.26 5.26 1.18
C GLY A 280 15.81 5.72 1.12
N VAL A 281 14.93 5.28 2.01
CA VAL A 281 13.54 5.77 2.10
C VAL A 281 13.40 6.70 3.32
N PRO A 282 12.86 7.93 3.17
CA PRO A 282 12.71 8.87 4.31
C PRO A 282 11.80 8.31 5.42
N MET A 283 12.03 8.70 6.69
CA MET A 283 11.23 8.23 7.83
C MET A 283 9.75 8.65 7.75
N GLY A 284 9.45 9.82 7.17
CA GLY A 284 8.10 10.26 6.83
C GLY A 284 7.13 10.28 8.01
N PHE A 285 7.63 10.52 9.24
CA PHE A 285 6.85 10.45 10.47
C PHE A 285 6.05 9.15 10.64
N GLY A 286 6.61 8.04 10.11
CA GLY A 286 6.04 6.69 10.22
C GLY A 286 6.00 5.91 8.92
N GLY A 287 5.97 6.58 7.77
CA GLY A 287 5.93 5.93 6.47
C GLY A 287 5.55 6.85 5.32
N PRO A 288 5.41 6.29 4.10
CA PRO A 288 5.35 4.85 3.82
C PRO A 288 6.73 4.17 3.73
N HIS A 289 6.82 2.90 4.14
CA HIS A 289 8.01 2.05 4.00
C HIS A 289 7.60 0.64 3.60
N ALA A 290 8.41 -0.07 2.83
CA ALA A 290 8.16 -1.47 2.54
C ALA A 290 8.56 -2.36 3.72
N GLY A 291 7.55 -2.98 4.37
CA GLY A 291 7.79 -4.16 5.19
C GLY A 291 8.25 -5.32 4.31
N TYR A 292 9.04 -6.25 4.83
CA TYR A 292 9.46 -7.45 4.09
C TYR A 292 9.14 -8.74 4.84
N MET A 293 9.00 -9.82 4.08
CA MET A 293 8.93 -11.19 4.60
C MET A 293 9.64 -12.13 3.64
N ALA A 294 10.65 -12.83 4.14
CA ALA A 294 11.34 -13.93 3.47
C ALA A 294 11.10 -15.24 4.21
N VAL A 295 11.02 -16.35 3.49
CA VAL A 295 10.67 -17.66 4.03
C VAL A 295 11.48 -18.78 3.39
N ARG A 296 11.57 -19.92 4.09
CA ARG A 296 11.99 -21.19 3.50
C ARG A 296 11.03 -21.63 2.39
N GLU A 297 11.55 -22.36 1.38
CA GLU A 297 10.79 -22.81 0.20
C GLU A 297 9.46 -23.52 0.55
N LYS A 298 9.46 -24.36 1.59
CA LYS A 298 8.26 -25.08 2.09
C LYS A 298 7.09 -24.16 2.47
N PHE A 299 7.33 -22.86 2.71
CA PHE A 299 6.32 -21.88 3.09
C PHE A 299 5.93 -20.91 1.97
N ALA A 300 6.59 -20.95 0.80
CA ALA A 300 6.37 -19.98 -0.28
C ALA A 300 4.90 -19.88 -0.72
N ARG A 301 4.17 -21.01 -0.73
CA ARG A 301 2.73 -21.05 -1.07
C ARG A 301 1.80 -20.47 0.00
N SER A 302 2.34 -20.10 1.17
CA SER A 302 1.61 -19.51 2.29
C SER A 302 2.03 -18.06 2.57
N LEU A 303 2.89 -17.47 1.73
CA LEU A 303 3.30 -16.08 1.84
C LEU A 303 2.07 -15.15 1.73
N PRO A 304 1.98 -14.12 2.59
CA PRO A 304 1.05 -13.02 2.41
C PRO A 304 1.46 -12.14 1.22
N GLY A 305 0.49 -11.46 0.61
CA GLY A 305 0.74 -10.47 -0.43
C GLY A 305 1.33 -11.03 -1.74
N ARG A 306 1.86 -10.10 -2.53
CA ARG A 306 2.33 -10.36 -3.89
C ARG A 306 3.70 -11.02 -3.90
N LEU A 307 3.98 -11.75 -4.98
CA LEU A 307 5.26 -12.40 -5.26
C LEU A 307 5.54 -12.24 -6.75
N VAL A 308 6.68 -11.68 -7.13
CA VAL A 308 7.14 -11.66 -8.52
C VAL A 308 7.86 -12.97 -8.82
N GLY A 309 7.60 -13.52 -10.01
CA GLY A 309 8.30 -14.69 -10.53
C GLY A 309 8.67 -14.54 -12.00
N VAL A 310 9.68 -15.29 -12.41
CA VAL A 310 10.13 -15.41 -13.81
C VAL A 310 9.24 -16.42 -14.53
N SER A 311 8.87 -16.09 -15.77
CA SER A 311 8.19 -16.95 -16.72
C SER A 311 8.80 -16.76 -18.12
N VAL A 312 8.09 -17.24 -19.14
CA VAL A 312 8.40 -16.99 -20.55
C VAL A 312 7.22 -16.33 -21.25
N ASP A 313 7.50 -15.57 -22.30
CA ASP A 313 6.50 -15.05 -23.23
C ASP A 313 6.21 -16.05 -24.36
N ALA A 314 5.27 -15.70 -25.23
CA ALA A 314 4.82 -16.54 -26.34
C ALA A 314 5.92 -16.88 -27.36
N ASP A 315 6.99 -16.08 -27.43
CA ASP A 315 8.13 -16.34 -28.31
C ASP A 315 9.24 -17.12 -27.57
N GLY A 316 9.03 -17.47 -26.29
CA GLY A 316 9.96 -18.20 -25.44
C GLY A 316 10.96 -17.33 -24.69
N HIS A 317 10.90 -16.00 -24.84
CA HIS A 317 11.78 -15.08 -24.13
C HIS A 317 11.39 -15.00 -22.66
N LYS A 318 12.36 -14.75 -21.78
CA LYS A 318 12.09 -14.54 -20.37
C LYS A 318 11.28 -13.27 -20.13
N ALA A 319 10.30 -13.39 -19.24
CA ALA A 319 9.45 -12.29 -18.81
C ALA A 319 9.08 -12.44 -17.33
N TYR A 320 8.68 -11.35 -16.69
CA TYR A 320 8.28 -11.33 -15.28
C TYR A 320 6.76 -11.25 -15.12
N ARG A 321 6.23 -11.81 -14.04
CA ARG A 321 4.81 -11.71 -13.65
C ARG A 321 4.64 -11.78 -12.13
N LEU A 322 3.46 -11.42 -11.62
CA LEU A 322 3.07 -11.74 -10.25
C LEU A 322 2.74 -13.23 -10.13
N ALA A 323 3.50 -14.08 -9.46
CA ALA A 323 3.35 -15.54 -9.32
C ALA A 323 2.43 -15.98 -8.15
N LEU A 324 1.87 -17.19 -8.26
CA LEU A 324 1.04 -17.84 -7.22
C LEU A 324 -0.13 -16.97 -6.70
N GLN A 325 -0.79 -16.24 -7.60
CA GLN A 325 -1.84 -15.27 -7.26
C GLN A 325 -3.05 -15.89 -6.54
N THR A 326 -3.25 -17.21 -6.65
CA THR A 326 -4.32 -17.92 -5.94
C THR A 326 -4.24 -17.83 -4.41
N ARG A 327 -3.15 -17.31 -3.84
CA ARG A 327 -3.02 -17.00 -2.41
C ARG A 327 -3.77 -15.74 -1.99
N GLU A 328 -3.97 -14.82 -2.94
CA GLU A 328 -4.39 -13.45 -2.68
C GLU A 328 -5.93 -13.31 -2.58
N GLN A 329 -6.34 -12.22 -1.94
CA GLN A 329 -7.74 -11.93 -1.59
C GLN A 329 -8.71 -11.94 -2.78
N HIS A 330 -8.27 -11.48 -3.96
CA HIS A 330 -9.13 -11.34 -5.14
C HIS A 330 -9.55 -12.69 -5.74
N ILE A 331 -8.83 -13.77 -5.43
CA ILE A 331 -9.18 -15.15 -5.83
C ILE A 331 -9.75 -15.94 -4.66
N ARG A 332 -9.11 -15.88 -3.48
CA ARG A 332 -9.42 -16.78 -2.36
C ARG A 332 -10.30 -16.19 -1.26
N ARG A 333 -10.59 -14.88 -1.29
CA ARG A 333 -11.50 -14.20 -0.34
C ARG A 333 -11.20 -14.59 1.11
N GLU A 334 -12.15 -15.17 1.85
CA GLU A 334 -12.01 -15.60 3.24
C GLU A 334 -10.94 -16.70 3.47
N LYS A 335 -10.46 -17.37 2.41
CA LYS A 335 -9.41 -18.40 2.46
C LYS A 335 -8.04 -17.88 2.00
N ALA A 336 -7.91 -16.58 1.75
CA ALA A 336 -6.66 -15.95 1.36
C ALA A 336 -5.62 -16.06 2.49
N THR A 337 -4.34 -15.91 2.16
CA THR A 337 -3.27 -15.95 3.16
C THR A 337 -3.23 -14.70 4.05
N SER A 338 -3.79 -13.60 3.58
CA SER A 338 -3.90 -12.28 4.23
C SER A 338 -5.00 -11.46 3.56
N ASN A 339 -5.46 -10.40 4.21
CA ASN A 339 -6.36 -9.40 3.62
C ASN A 339 -5.61 -8.34 2.79
N ILE A 340 -4.27 -8.34 2.75
CA ILE A 340 -3.50 -7.32 2.05
C ILE A 340 -3.85 -7.26 0.55
N CYS A 341 -4.02 -6.04 0.05
CA CYS A 341 -4.21 -5.74 -1.38
C CYS A 341 -3.16 -4.72 -1.84
N THR A 342 -3.40 -3.42 -1.63
CA THR A 342 -2.36 -2.39 -1.74
C THR A 342 -1.26 -2.68 -0.72
N ALA A 343 0.00 -2.63 -1.16
CA ALA A 343 1.18 -2.84 -0.32
C ALA A 343 2.05 -1.58 -0.36
N GLN A 344 3.36 -1.72 -0.60
CA GLN A 344 4.34 -0.61 -0.55
C GLN A 344 5.32 -0.68 -1.74
N VAL A 345 4.79 -0.92 -2.94
CA VAL A 345 5.58 -1.21 -4.16
C VAL A 345 6.59 -0.11 -4.49
N LEU A 346 6.18 1.17 -4.53
CA LEU A 346 7.08 2.27 -4.86
C LEU A 346 8.29 2.33 -3.90
N LEU A 347 8.06 2.03 -2.62
CA LEU A 347 9.10 2.08 -1.59
C LEU A 347 9.99 0.84 -1.63
N ALA A 348 9.43 -0.32 -2.00
CA ALA A 348 10.21 -1.52 -2.30
C ALA A 348 11.11 -1.30 -3.53
N VAL A 349 10.61 -0.61 -4.56
CA VAL A 349 11.41 -0.17 -5.71
C VAL A 349 12.54 0.74 -5.26
N MET A 350 12.27 1.78 -4.46
CA MET A 350 13.31 2.68 -3.94
C MET A 350 14.40 1.92 -3.16
N ALA A 351 14.01 1.03 -2.25
CA ALA A 351 14.95 0.23 -1.47
C ALA A 351 15.76 -0.76 -2.33
N GLY A 352 15.12 -1.38 -3.32
CA GLY A 352 15.80 -2.21 -4.32
C GLY A 352 16.82 -1.41 -5.15
N MET A 353 16.45 -0.20 -5.57
CA MET A 353 17.34 0.70 -6.31
C MET A 353 18.48 1.25 -5.46
N TYR A 354 18.27 1.48 -4.17
CA TYR A 354 19.32 1.82 -3.21
C TYR A 354 20.38 0.72 -3.16
N ALA A 355 19.94 -0.55 -3.05
CA ALA A 355 20.84 -1.69 -3.10
C ALA A 355 21.51 -1.86 -4.48
N VAL A 356 20.83 -1.57 -5.59
CA VAL A 356 21.46 -1.54 -6.92
C VAL A 356 22.53 -0.45 -7.04
N TYR A 357 22.28 0.72 -6.45
CA TYR A 357 23.19 1.87 -6.52
C TYR A 357 24.47 1.65 -5.71
N HIS A 358 24.33 1.15 -4.48
CA HIS A 358 25.45 0.95 -3.55
C HIS A 358 26.07 -0.45 -3.67
N GLY A 359 25.19 -1.46 -3.80
CA GLY A 359 25.44 -2.91 -3.75
C GLY A 359 26.37 -3.36 -2.66
N PRO A 360 26.94 -4.58 -2.74
CA PRO A 360 27.40 -5.24 -1.52
C PRO A 360 28.51 -4.47 -0.81
N GLU A 361 29.45 -3.89 -1.55
CA GLU A 361 30.56 -3.12 -0.98
C GLU A 361 30.12 -1.77 -0.39
N GLY A 362 29.23 -1.06 -1.10
CA GLY A 362 28.70 0.22 -0.65
C GLY A 362 27.85 0.06 0.61
N LEU A 363 26.94 -0.92 0.62
CA LEU A 363 26.11 -1.23 1.78
C LEU A 363 26.96 -1.66 2.98
N ARG A 364 27.98 -2.50 2.77
CA ARG A 364 28.95 -2.88 3.82
C ARG A 364 29.71 -1.69 4.37
N THR A 365 30.06 -0.73 3.51
CA THR A 365 30.75 0.50 3.92
C THR A 365 29.85 1.37 4.78
N ILE A 366 28.58 1.54 4.40
CA ILE A 366 27.57 2.27 5.17
C ILE A 366 27.37 1.61 6.54
N ALA A 367 27.24 0.28 6.58
CA ALA A 367 27.08 -0.47 7.82
C ALA A 367 28.30 -0.36 8.73
N ARG A 368 29.53 -0.52 8.18
CA ARG A 368 30.78 -0.37 8.96
C ARG A 368 30.93 1.03 9.52
N ARG A 369 30.60 2.07 8.74
CA ARG A 369 30.64 3.45 9.22
C ARG A 369 29.65 3.68 10.36
N THR A 370 28.43 3.17 10.20
CA THR A 370 27.37 3.25 11.21
C THR A 370 27.81 2.56 12.51
N HIS A 371 28.28 1.31 12.41
CA HIS A 371 28.81 0.55 13.53
C HIS A 371 30.00 1.26 14.20
N ARG A 372 30.93 1.79 13.39
CA ARG A 372 32.10 2.49 13.92
C ARG A 372 31.71 3.71 14.76
N TYR A 373 30.75 4.52 14.33
CA TYR A 373 30.23 5.62 15.15
C TYR A 373 29.59 5.13 16.45
N ALA A 374 28.85 4.02 16.44
CA ALA A 374 28.32 3.42 17.66
C ALA A 374 29.43 2.95 18.62
N THR A 375 30.49 2.30 18.11
CA THR A 375 31.64 1.88 18.94
C THR A 375 32.40 3.07 19.54
N ILE A 376 32.60 4.15 18.78
CA ILE A 376 33.24 5.37 19.27
C ILE A 376 32.37 6.01 20.36
N LEU A 377 31.07 6.17 20.09
CA LEU A 377 30.12 6.72 21.05
C LEU A 377 30.14 5.96 22.38
N ALA A 378 30.06 4.63 22.32
CA ALA A 378 30.13 3.75 23.48
C ALA A 378 31.47 3.84 24.23
N ALA A 379 32.60 3.93 23.50
CA ALA A 379 33.92 4.08 24.11
C ALA A 379 34.02 5.40 24.89
N GLY A 380 33.49 6.50 24.34
CA GLY A 380 33.44 7.79 25.05
C GLY A 380 32.51 7.77 26.27
N LEU A 381 31.34 7.13 26.17
CA LEU A 381 30.43 6.94 27.31
C LEU A 381 31.10 6.13 28.44
N THR A 382 31.73 5.02 28.08
CA THR A 382 32.43 4.12 29.03
C THR A 382 33.63 4.81 29.68
N ALA A 383 34.43 5.55 28.91
CA ALA A 383 35.55 6.33 29.42
C ALA A 383 35.09 7.43 30.39
N GLY A 384 33.88 7.99 30.17
CA GLY A 384 33.21 8.93 31.06
C GLY A 384 32.49 8.29 32.27
N GLY A 385 32.58 6.97 32.44
CA GLY A 385 31.99 6.24 33.57
C GLY A 385 30.52 5.87 33.41
N VAL A 386 29.96 5.97 32.20
CA VAL A 386 28.59 5.52 31.89
C VAL A 386 28.62 4.03 31.54
N GLU A 387 27.73 3.25 32.15
CA GLU A 387 27.59 1.82 31.86
C GLU A 387 26.80 1.64 30.55
N VAL A 388 27.39 0.95 29.57
CA VAL A 388 26.69 0.45 28.38
C VAL A 388 26.25 -0.98 28.67
N VAL A 389 24.95 -1.25 28.59
CA VAL A 389 24.32 -2.48 29.11
C VAL A 389 24.78 -3.73 28.36
N HIS A 390 24.98 -3.63 27.05
CA HIS A 390 25.39 -4.74 26.19
C HIS A 390 26.77 -4.51 25.60
N GLY A 391 27.62 -5.55 25.63
CA GLY A 391 28.96 -5.50 25.04
C GLY A 391 29.01 -5.79 23.54
N ALA A 392 27.92 -6.28 22.94
CA ALA A 392 27.81 -6.60 21.52
C ALA A 392 26.54 -5.96 20.94
N TYR A 393 26.73 -5.09 19.94
CA TYR A 393 25.67 -4.33 19.29
C TYR A 393 26.08 -3.93 17.87
N PHE A 394 25.11 -3.69 16.99
CA PHE A 394 25.39 -3.12 15.66
C PHE A 394 25.46 -1.60 15.73
N ASP A 395 24.34 -0.92 15.90
CA ASP A 395 24.26 0.55 15.84
C ASP A 395 23.55 1.18 17.04
N THR A 396 22.91 0.36 17.87
CA THR A 396 22.06 0.80 18.97
C THR A 396 22.71 0.45 20.30
N LEU A 397 22.79 1.44 21.19
CA LEU A 397 23.35 1.32 22.53
C LEU A 397 22.24 1.54 23.56
N THR A 398 22.22 0.74 24.62
CA THR A 398 21.46 1.06 25.83
C THR A 398 22.42 1.48 26.93
N ALA A 399 22.32 2.73 27.39
CA ALA A 399 23.15 3.30 28.44
C ALA A 399 22.37 3.43 29.74
N ARG A 400 22.99 3.05 30.86
CA ARG A 400 22.39 3.12 32.19
C ARG A 400 22.85 4.37 32.95
N VAL A 401 21.87 5.20 33.31
CA VAL A 401 21.99 6.48 34.01
C VAL A 401 20.90 6.59 35.09
N PRO A 402 21.07 5.90 36.24
CA PRO A 402 20.02 5.73 37.24
C PRO A 402 19.39 7.06 37.69
N GLY A 403 18.07 7.17 37.57
CA GLY A 403 17.25 8.34 37.92
C GLY A 403 17.48 9.59 37.05
N ARG A 404 18.32 9.51 36.01
CA ARG A 404 18.75 10.65 35.18
C ARG A 404 18.36 10.52 33.71
N ALA A 405 17.72 9.43 33.30
CA ALA A 405 17.43 9.18 31.88
C ALA A 405 16.66 10.33 31.22
N ALA A 406 15.62 10.85 31.87
CA ALA A 406 14.84 11.98 31.37
C ALA A 406 15.66 13.30 31.27
N GLU A 407 16.59 13.54 32.21
CA GLU A 407 17.51 14.68 32.19
C GLU A 407 18.44 14.60 30.97
N VAL A 408 19.01 13.42 30.72
CA VAL A 408 19.91 13.16 29.59
C VAL A 408 19.17 13.34 28.26
N VAL A 409 17.99 12.76 28.11
CA VAL A 409 17.18 12.90 26.88
C VAL A 409 16.83 14.36 26.62
N ALA A 410 16.43 15.12 27.65
CA ALA A 410 16.17 16.55 27.53
C ALA A 410 17.43 17.37 27.19
N GLY A 411 18.58 17.00 27.76
CA GLY A 411 19.89 17.59 27.48
C GLY A 411 20.32 17.37 26.02
N ALA A 412 20.21 16.14 25.53
CA ALA A 412 20.52 15.79 24.14
C ALA A 412 19.63 16.56 23.17
N ARG A 413 18.33 16.65 23.48
CA ARG A 413 17.36 17.42 22.67
C ARG A 413 17.70 18.89 22.62
N SER A 414 18.14 19.48 23.74
CA SER A 414 18.62 20.86 23.79
C SER A 414 19.89 21.07 22.93
N GLY A 415 20.68 20.01 22.76
CA GLY A 415 21.80 19.93 21.81
C GLY A 415 21.40 19.59 20.37
N GLY A 416 20.10 19.44 20.08
CA GLY A 416 19.57 19.15 18.75
C GLY A 416 19.51 17.67 18.37
N VAL A 417 19.57 16.75 19.34
CA VAL A 417 19.49 15.29 19.12
C VAL A 417 18.35 14.66 19.91
N ASN A 418 17.47 13.90 19.26
CA ASN A 418 16.47 13.09 19.97
C ASN A 418 17.05 11.73 20.35
N LEU A 419 16.85 11.31 21.60
CA LEU A 419 17.21 10.00 22.13
C LEU A 419 15.96 9.25 22.62
N HIS A 420 16.03 7.92 22.70
CA HIS A 420 14.93 7.11 23.21
C HIS A 420 15.01 7.01 24.75
N LEU A 421 13.98 7.52 25.42
CA LEU A 421 13.77 7.31 26.85
C LEU A 421 13.15 5.92 27.07
N VAL A 422 13.94 4.95 27.52
CA VAL A 422 13.47 3.57 27.72
C VAL A 422 12.69 3.46 29.04
N ASP A 423 13.29 3.95 30.12
CA ASP A 423 12.69 4.00 31.45
C ASP A 423 13.36 5.11 32.30
N ALA A 424 13.21 5.08 33.63
CA ALA A 424 13.80 6.08 34.53
C ALA A 424 15.35 6.04 34.59
N ASP A 425 15.93 4.90 34.25
CA ASP A 425 17.35 4.58 34.42
C ASP A 425 18.07 4.32 33.09
N HIS A 426 17.36 4.08 31.99
CA HIS A 426 17.95 3.69 30.71
C HIS A 426 17.61 4.66 29.56
N VAL A 427 18.62 4.95 28.75
CA VAL A 427 18.51 5.72 27.50
C VAL A 427 19.06 4.87 26.36
N SER A 428 18.29 4.73 25.29
CA SER A 428 18.73 4.06 24.07
C SER A 428 19.13 5.08 22.99
N ILE A 429 20.19 4.77 22.26
CA ILE A 429 20.84 5.65 21.29
C ILE A 429 21.16 4.83 20.04
N ALA A 430 20.50 5.11 18.92
CA ALA A 430 20.73 4.45 17.64
C ALA A 430 21.54 5.34 16.68
N CYS A 431 22.73 4.90 16.32
CA CYS A 431 23.50 5.46 15.23
C CYS A 431 22.93 5.00 13.87
N ASP A 432 23.13 5.80 12.85
CA ASP A 432 22.65 5.51 11.50
C ASP A 432 23.57 6.09 10.40
N GLU A 433 23.13 6.01 9.15
CA GLU A 433 23.89 6.50 8.00
C GLU A 433 24.16 8.02 8.10
N THR A 434 23.26 8.78 8.73
CA THR A 434 23.34 10.24 8.85
C THR A 434 24.15 10.69 10.06
N THR A 435 24.44 9.79 11.00
CA THR A 435 25.23 10.08 12.19
C THR A 435 26.61 10.63 11.82
N ALA A 436 26.99 11.72 12.48
CA ALA A 436 28.27 12.36 12.33
C ALA A 436 28.82 12.82 13.69
N ARG A 437 30.02 13.39 13.66
CA ARG A 437 30.74 13.89 14.85
C ARG A 437 29.92 14.84 15.72
N LYS A 438 29.09 15.67 15.10
CA LYS A 438 28.20 16.62 15.79
C LYS A 438 27.23 15.89 16.72
N GLN A 439 26.55 14.86 16.23
CA GLN A 439 25.56 14.11 17.01
C GLN A 439 26.24 13.36 18.16
N VAL A 440 27.37 12.70 17.90
CA VAL A 440 28.15 12.00 18.94
C VAL A 440 28.57 12.96 20.06
N GLY A 441 29.11 14.13 19.73
CA GLY A 441 29.49 15.14 20.73
C GLY A 441 28.31 15.70 21.52
N ALA A 442 27.15 15.91 20.87
CA ALA A 442 25.93 16.35 21.54
C ALA A 442 25.41 15.30 22.53
N VAL A 443 25.45 14.02 22.16
CA VAL A 443 25.09 12.91 23.05
C VAL A 443 26.06 12.85 24.22
N TRP A 444 27.38 12.87 24.00
CA TRP A 444 28.35 12.89 25.10
C TRP A 444 28.12 14.04 26.08
N THR A 445 27.91 15.25 25.56
CA THR A 445 27.60 16.43 26.38
C THR A 445 26.36 16.20 27.25
N ALA A 446 25.31 15.59 26.70
CA ALA A 446 24.07 15.27 27.43
C ALA A 446 24.27 14.27 28.58
N PHE A 447 25.22 13.33 28.42
CA PHE A 447 25.62 12.41 29.48
C PHE A 447 26.63 13.04 30.47
N GLY A 448 27.10 14.26 30.23
CA GLY A 448 28.12 14.93 31.02
C GLY A 448 29.53 14.38 30.78
N VAL A 449 29.76 13.77 29.62
CA VAL A 449 31.05 13.21 29.20
C VAL A 449 31.63 14.04 28.06
N ASP A 450 32.94 13.97 27.87
CA ASP A 450 33.65 14.59 26.74
C ASP A 450 34.56 13.55 26.11
N GLY A 451 34.83 13.69 24.81
CA GLY A 451 35.57 12.70 24.04
C GLY A 451 36.21 13.28 22.79
N ASP A 452 37.46 12.87 22.54
CA ASP A 452 38.11 13.11 21.25
C ASP A 452 37.86 11.92 20.33
N ILE A 453 37.08 12.16 19.27
CA ILE A 453 36.69 11.14 18.29
C ILE A 453 37.90 10.45 17.67
N GLU A 454 38.98 11.15 17.35
CA GLU A 454 40.14 10.52 16.70
C GLU A 454 40.92 9.63 17.67
N ALA A 455 41.07 10.09 18.91
CA ALA A 455 41.73 9.32 19.96
C ALA A 455 40.92 8.06 20.31
N LEU A 456 39.59 8.18 20.37
CA LEU A 456 38.68 7.07 20.63
C LEU A 456 38.61 6.10 19.46
N ASP A 457 38.57 6.57 18.22
CA ASP A 457 38.57 5.69 17.02
C ASP A 457 39.82 4.81 16.97
N ALA A 458 40.99 5.36 17.35
CA ALA A 458 42.25 4.63 17.38
C ALA A 458 42.29 3.47 18.41
N ILE A 459 41.42 3.49 19.42
CA ILE A 459 41.40 2.48 20.49
C ILE A 459 40.09 1.69 20.56
N ALA A 460 39.02 2.15 19.91
CA ALA A 460 37.72 1.50 19.93
C ALA A 460 37.78 0.16 19.17
N GLU A 461 37.52 -0.91 19.90
CA GLU A 461 37.43 -2.25 19.33
C GLU A 461 36.11 -2.44 18.57
N ASP A 462 36.12 -3.35 17.60
CA ASP A 462 34.89 -3.83 16.99
C ASP A 462 34.16 -4.72 18.00
N THR A 463 32.86 -4.51 18.17
CA THR A 463 32.07 -5.18 19.23
C THR A 463 31.19 -6.30 18.69
N LEU A 464 31.14 -6.48 17.36
CA LEU A 464 30.41 -7.59 16.77
C LEU A 464 31.13 -8.92 17.08
N PRO A 465 30.42 -9.92 17.65
CA PRO A 465 31.04 -11.20 17.97
C PRO A 465 31.58 -11.89 16.72
N ALA A 466 32.84 -12.34 16.78
CA ALA A 466 33.50 -12.96 15.62
C ALA A 466 32.74 -14.18 15.05
N ALA A 467 32.02 -14.91 15.89
CA ALA A 467 31.19 -16.06 15.50
C ALA A 467 29.90 -15.67 14.76
N LEU A 468 29.48 -14.41 14.84
CA LEU A 468 28.27 -13.86 14.21
C LEU A 468 28.60 -12.90 13.06
N LEU A 469 29.87 -12.79 12.68
CA LEU A 469 30.27 -12.03 11.50
C LEU A 469 29.87 -12.80 10.25
N ARG A 470 29.25 -12.08 9.31
CA ARG A 470 28.87 -12.61 8.01
C ARG A 470 30.08 -13.06 7.21
N THR A 471 30.04 -14.29 6.70
CA THR A 471 31.11 -14.87 5.88
C THR A 471 30.71 -15.18 4.44
N ASP A 472 29.42 -15.24 4.14
CA ASP A 472 28.91 -15.48 2.79
C ASP A 472 28.84 -14.18 1.97
N ASP A 473 28.96 -14.32 0.65
CA ASP A 473 28.73 -13.24 -0.30
C ASP A 473 27.23 -13.02 -0.51
N TYR A 474 26.84 -11.77 -0.76
CA TYR A 474 25.46 -11.37 -1.04
C TYR A 474 25.42 -10.30 -2.13
N LEU A 475 24.24 -10.13 -2.72
CA LEU A 475 23.98 -9.32 -3.91
C LEU A 475 24.91 -9.67 -5.07
N THR A 476 25.13 -10.96 -5.31
CA THR A 476 26.13 -11.45 -6.30
C THR A 476 25.67 -11.28 -7.75
N HIS A 477 24.37 -11.07 -7.97
CA HIS A 477 23.81 -10.86 -9.29
C HIS A 477 24.32 -9.55 -9.93
N ALA A 478 24.65 -9.58 -11.23
CA ALA A 478 25.29 -8.48 -11.94
C ALA A 478 24.53 -7.14 -11.88
N VAL A 479 23.20 -7.17 -11.73
CA VAL A 479 22.38 -5.95 -11.55
C VAL A 479 22.92 -5.09 -10.40
N PHE A 480 23.40 -5.71 -9.33
CA PHE A 480 23.95 -5.04 -8.16
C PHE A 480 25.40 -4.65 -8.32
N HIS A 481 25.98 -4.65 -9.53
CA HIS A 481 27.34 -4.22 -9.80
C HIS A 481 27.45 -3.28 -11.02
N GLN A 482 26.48 -3.30 -11.94
CA GLN A 482 26.53 -2.58 -13.22
C GLN A 482 26.15 -1.09 -13.13
N TYR A 483 25.32 -0.69 -12.17
CA TYR A 483 24.66 0.63 -12.16
C TYR A 483 25.17 1.57 -11.05
N ARG A 484 26.50 1.56 -10.81
CA ARG A 484 27.17 2.31 -9.72
C ARG A 484 27.39 3.80 -9.99
N SER A 485 27.56 4.19 -11.25
CA SER A 485 27.65 5.61 -11.59
C SER A 485 26.26 6.21 -11.72
N GLU A 486 26.11 7.49 -11.37
CA GLU A 486 24.81 8.17 -11.46
C GLU A 486 24.24 8.12 -12.89
N THR A 487 25.09 8.26 -13.92
CA THR A 487 24.65 8.12 -15.32
C THR A 487 24.16 6.70 -15.65
N ALA A 488 24.82 5.66 -15.13
CA ALA A 488 24.38 4.28 -15.37
C ALA A 488 23.06 4.00 -14.65
N MET A 489 22.91 4.46 -13.41
CA MET A 489 21.65 4.38 -12.65
C MET A 489 20.53 5.13 -13.35
N LEU A 490 20.75 6.38 -13.76
CA LEU A 490 19.77 7.19 -14.50
C LEU A 490 19.25 6.44 -15.75
N ARG A 491 20.16 5.84 -16.52
CA ARG A 491 19.81 5.05 -17.72
C ARG A 491 19.07 3.77 -17.36
N TYR A 492 19.41 3.12 -16.26
CA TYR A 492 18.72 1.92 -15.78
C TYR A 492 17.28 2.25 -15.38
N LEU A 493 17.09 3.26 -14.53
CA LEU A 493 15.76 3.73 -14.12
C LEU A 493 14.91 4.12 -15.33
N ARG A 494 15.48 4.88 -16.27
CA ARG A 494 14.77 5.28 -17.49
C ARG A 494 14.36 4.07 -18.35
N ARG A 495 15.25 3.09 -18.50
CA ARG A 495 14.96 1.87 -19.27
C ARG A 495 13.82 1.07 -18.66
N LEU A 496 13.76 0.99 -17.33
CA LEU A 496 12.67 0.30 -16.65
C LEU A 496 11.36 1.09 -16.78
N SER A 497 11.36 2.40 -16.57
CA SER A 497 10.13 3.20 -16.74
C SER A 497 9.60 3.17 -18.18
N ASP A 498 10.48 3.10 -19.20
CA ASP A 498 10.05 2.97 -20.60
C ASP A 498 9.34 1.64 -20.90
N ARG A 499 9.55 0.60 -20.07
CA ARG A 499 8.88 -0.72 -20.17
C ARG A 499 7.52 -0.76 -19.46
N ASP A 500 7.13 0.32 -18.81
CA ASP A 500 5.89 0.42 -18.07
C ASP A 500 4.92 1.40 -18.73
N TYR A 501 3.64 1.06 -18.70
CA TYR A 501 2.56 1.96 -19.05
C TYR A 501 1.98 2.58 -17.76
N ALA A 502 1.97 3.90 -17.70
CA ALA A 502 1.53 4.71 -16.56
C ALA A 502 0.67 5.91 -17.05
N LEU A 503 0.14 6.73 -16.14
CA LEU A 503 -0.81 7.81 -16.50
C LEU A 503 -0.17 8.95 -17.30
N ASP A 504 1.17 9.03 -17.34
CA ASP A 504 1.87 9.96 -18.22
C ASP A 504 1.82 9.55 -19.71
N ARG A 505 1.32 8.35 -20.02
CA ARG A 505 1.12 7.86 -21.40
C ARG A 505 -0.34 7.89 -21.86
N GLY A 506 -1.28 7.67 -20.97
CA GLY A 506 -2.71 7.66 -21.27
C GLY A 506 -3.53 6.98 -20.18
N MET A 507 -4.84 6.95 -20.40
CA MET A 507 -5.82 6.48 -19.43
C MET A 507 -5.60 5.01 -19.07
N ILE A 508 -5.72 4.73 -17.77
CA ILE A 508 -5.75 3.38 -17.19
C ILE A 508 -7.13 3.18 -16.56
N PRO A 509 -8.15 2.70 -17.29
CA PRO A 509 -9.54 2.72 -16.83
C PRO A 509 -9.88 1.52 -15.93
N LEU A 510 -9.06 1.27 -14.90
CA LEU A 510 -9.24 0.16 -13.96
C LEU A 510 -10.43 0.44 -13.02
N GLY A 511 -11.53 -0.31 -13.20
CA GLY A 511 -12.64 -0.35 -12.25
C GLY A 511 -12.21 -0.61 -10.81
N SER A 512 -12.87 0.04 -9.86
CA SER A 512 -12.59 0.05 -8.42
C SER A 512 -11.18 0.53 -8.05
N CYS A 513 -10.49 1.26 -8.93
CA CYS A 513 -9.13 1.76 -8.66
C CYS A 513 -9.02 3.28 -8.70
N THR A 514 -9.96 3.99 -9.33
CA THR A 514 -9.97 5.45 -9.46
C THR A 514 -8.61 6.01 -9.86
N MET A 515 -8.16 5.67 -11.08
CA MET A 515 -6.88 6.12 -11.66
C MET A 515 -6.93 7.60 -12.07
N LYS A 516 -7.20 8.49 -11.12
CA LYS A 516 -7.33 9.94 -11.32
C LYS A 516 -5.97 10.63 -11.31
N LEU A 517 -5.96 11.94 -11.58
CA LEU A 517 -4.78 12.77 -11.47
C LEU A 517 -4.12 12.67 -10.08
N ASN A 518 -2.81 12.47 -10.06
CA ASN A 518 -1.94 12.73 -8.91
C ASN A 518 -1.18 14.03 -9.21
N ALA A 519 -1.65 15.17 -8.72
CA ALA A 519 -1.15 16.45 -9.22
C ALA A 519 0.22 16.78 -8.64
N THR A 520 1.07 17.44 -9.44
CA THR A 520 2.42 17.82 -9.01
C THR A 520 2.40 18.66 -7.73
N THR A 521 1.48 19.63 -7.64
CA THR A 521 1.28 20.46 -6.43
C THR A 521 0.97 19.63 -5.18
N GLU A 522 0.24 18.52 -5.31
CA GLU A 522 -0.09 17.63 -4.21
C GLU A 522 1.12 16.77 -3.80
N MET A 523 1.98 16.42 -4.76
CA MET A 523 3.16 15.56 -4.57
C MET A 523 4.39 16.30 -4.03
N GLU A 524 4.59 17.58 -4.38
CA GLU A 524 5.72 18.40 -3.93
C GLU A 524 6.04 18.35 -2.42
N PRO A 525 5.07 18.47 -1.49
CA PRO A 525 5.37 18.50 -0.05
C PRO A 525 5.91 17.18 0.50
N VAL A 526 5.68 16.05 -0.19
CA VAL A 526 6.06 14.71 0.30
C VAL A 526 7.58 14.59 0.47
N THR A 527 8.36 15.30 -0.34
CA THR A 527 9.83 15.28 -0.30
C THR A 527 10.45 16.44 0.48
N TRP A 528 9.64 17.31 1.10
CA TRP A 528 10.16 18.36 1.97
C TRP A 528 10.74 17.74 3.25
N PRO A 529 11.95 18.16 3.70
CA PRO A 529 12.58 17.61 4.90
C PRO A 529 11.68 17.64 6.13
N GLU A 530 10.87 18.68 6.29
CA GLU A 530 9.98 18.87 7.44
C GLU A 530 8.76 17.95 7.46
N PHE A 531 8.53 17.19 6.37
CA PHE A 531 7.61 16.07 6.36
C PHE A 531 8.39 14.74 6.26
N GLY A 532 9.32 14.64 5.31
CA GLY A 532 10.07 13.41 5.03
C GLY A 532 11.05 12.94 6.13
N GLN A 533 11.62 13.83 6.94
CA GLN A 533 12.73 13.49 7.85
C GLN A 533 12.35 13.36 9.33
N LEU A 534 11.09 13.62 9.74
CA LEU A 534 10.71 13.42 11.14
C LEU A 534 10.63 11.93 11.47
N HIS A 535 11.18 11.56 12.62
CA HIS A 535 11.03 10.23 13.21
C HIS A 535 9.62 10.08 13.84
N PRO A 536 8.90 8.95 13.68
CA PRO A 536 7.51 8.79 14.13
C PRO A 536 7.29 8.99 15.64
N PHE A 537 8.33 8.73 16.45
CA PHE A 537 8.27 8.80 17.91
C PHE A 537 8.98 10.02 18.51
N VAL A 538 9.19 11.10 17.72
CA VAL A 538 9.62 12.37 18.33
C VAL A 538 8.56 12.90 19.31
N PRO A 539 8.95 13.71 20.30
CA PRO A 539 7.99 14.43 21.14
C PRO A 539 6.96 15.20 20.29
N ALA A 540 5.68 15.14 20.66
CA ALA A 540 4.57 15.69 19.88
C ALA A 540 4.73 17.20 19.56
N GLU A 541 5.38 17.96 20.43
CA GLU A 541 5.68 19.37 20.23
C GLU A 541 6.68 19.65 19.09
N GLN A 542 7.43 18.65 18.63
CA GLN A 542 8.28 18.76 17.43
C GLN A 542 7.50 18.55 16.14
N ALA A 543 6.29 17.99 16.20
CA ALA A 543 5.49 17.60 15.05
C ALA A 543 4.20 18.44 14.90
N GLN A 544 4.17 19.67 15.41
CA GLN A 544 2.95 20.50 15.45
C GLN A 544 2.36 20.78 14.05
N GLY A 545 3.20 20.91 13.04
CA GLY A 545 2.77 21.03 11.64
C GLY A 545 2.04 19.77 11.16
N TYR A 546 2.61 18.60 11.44
CA TYR A 546 1.98 17.31 11.17
C TYR A 546 0.66 17.14 11.91
N LEU A 547 0.63 17.40 13.21
CA LEU A 547 -0.58 17.22 14.03
C LEU A 547 -1.72 18.13 13.58
N THR A 548 -1.39 19.37 13.19
CA THR A 548 -2.39 20.29 12.60
C THR A 548 -2.90 19.74 11.27
N LEU A 549 -2.00 19.29 10.38
CA LEU A 549 -2.36 18.71 9.07
C LEU A 549 -3.26 17.47 9.22
N ILE A 550 -2.89 16.57 10.14
CA ILE A 550 -3.63 15.35 10.47
C ILE A 550 -5.03 15.70 10.97
N GLN A 551 -5.13 16.59 11.95
CA GLN A 551 -6.42 17.01 12.51
C GLN A 551 -7.32 17.64 11.43
N GLU A 552 -6.77 18.56 10.63
CA GLU A 552 -7.53 19.20 9.54
C GLU A 552 -7.99 18.18 8.50
N LEU A 553 -7.17 17.18 8.17
CA LEU A 553 -7.55 16.12 7.25
C LEU A 553 -8.65 15.22 7.85
N GLU A 554 -8.52 14.81 9.12
CA GLU A 554 -9.54 14.03 9.83
C GLU A 554 -10.89 14.75 9.86
N GLU A 555 -10.92 16.04 10.18
CA GLU A 555 -12.13 16.86 10.21
C GLU A 555 -12.78 16.97 8.83
N ARG A 556 -11.99 17.21 7.78
CA ARG A 556 -12.50 17.30 6.40
C ARG A 556 -13.00 15.95 5.90
N LEU A 557 -12.31 14.86 6.23
CA LEU A 557 -12.74 13.50 5.88
C LEU A 557 -14.04 13.12 6.62
N ALA A 558 -14.19 13.53 7.88
CA ALA A 558 -15.43 13.38 8.64
C ALA A 558 -16.58 14.11 7.94
N GLU A 559 -16.36 15.36 7.50
CA GLU A 559 -17.37 16.16 6.80
C GLU A 559 -17.81 15.52 5.46
N VAL A 560 -16.88 15.11 4.59
CA VAL A 560 -17.24 14.50 3.29
C VAL A 560 -17.92 13.14 3.40
N THR A 561 -17.75 12.45 4.53
CA THR A 561 -18.36 11.14 4.78
C THR A 561 -19.60 11.20 5.66
N GLY A 562 -19.80 12.29 6.39
CA GLY A 562 -20.83 12.42 7.42
C GLY A 562 -20.58 11.56 8.66
N TYR A 563 -19.33 11.21 8.95
CA TYR A 563 -18.92 10.55 10.19
C TYR A 563 -18.52 11.57 11.26
N ASP A 564 -18.36 11.12 12.50
CA ASP A 564 -18.08 11.99 13.65
C ASP A 564 -16.58 12.03 14.00
N LYS A 565 -15.86 10.93 13.75
CA LYS A 565 -14.41 10.80 13.96
C LYS A 565 -13.75 9.99 12.88
N VAL A 566 -12.49 10.31 12.59
CA VAL A 566 -11.64 9.59 11.62
C VAL A 566 -10.33 9.23 12.30
N SER A 567 -9.80 8.03 12.02
CA SER A 567 -8.42 7.64 12.36
C SER A 567 -7.62 7.44 11.08
N LEU A 568 -6.47 8.12 10.98
CA LEU A 568 -5.53 7.98 9.84
C LEU A 568 -4.51 6.84 10.02
N GLN A 569 -4.51 6.13 11.15
CA GLN A 569 -3.50 5.09 11.46
C GLN A 569 -3.43 3.94 10.42
N PRO A 570 -4.54 3.40 9.90
CA PRO A 570 -4.47 2.26 9.00
C PRO A 570 -3.83 2.63 7.65
N ASN A 571 -2.73 1.96 7.30
CA ASN A 571 -1.88 2.27 6.15
C ASN A 571 -2.26 1.53 4.84
N ALA A 572 -3.48 1.01 4.74
CA ALA A 572 -4.09 0.47 3.52
C ALA A 572 -5.61 0.32 3.70
N GLY A 573 -6.37 0.22 2.62
CA GLY A 573 -7.83 0.03 2.72
C GLY A 573 -8.23 -1.23 3.49
N SER A 574 -7.54 -2.35 3.26
CA SER A 574 -7.72 -3.59 4.01
C SER A 574 -7.41 -3.44 5.51
N GLN A 575 -6.51 -2.52 5.88
CA GLN A 575 -6.24 -2.19 7.28
C GLN A 575 -7.35 -1.33 7.88
N GLY A 576 -7.95 -0.44 7.10
CA GLY A 576 -9.14 0.32 7.50
C GLY A 576 -10.35 -0.59 7.74
N GLU A 577 -10.53 -1.61 6.91
CA GLU A 577 -11.52 -2.68 7.15
C GLU A 577 -11.28 -3.39 8.49
N LEU A 578 -10.07 -3.87 8.73
CA LEU A 578 -9.73 -4.51 9.99
C LEU A 578 -9.97 -3.57 11.18
N ALA A 579 -9.50 -2.33 11.10
CA ALA A 579 -9.67 -1.32 12.14
C ALA A 579 -11.15 -1.07 12.46
N GLY A 580 -11.98 -0.89 11.43
CA GLY A 580 -13.41 -0.66 11.59
C GLY A 580 -14.15 -1.87 12.18
N LEU A 581 -13.80 -3.08 11.74
CA LEU A 581 -14.39 -4.31 12.27
C LEU A 581 -13.98 -4.57 13.73
N LEU A 582 -12.74 -4.24 14.10
CA LEU A 582 -12.29 -4.29 15.49
C LEU A 582 -12.99 -3.24 16.35
N ALA A 583 -13.23 -2.04 15.84
CA ALA A 583 -14.00 -1.02 16.55
C ALA A 583 -15.45 -1.49 16.81
N VAL A 584 -16.12 -2.07 15.80
CA VAL A 584 -17.45 -2.68 15.96
C VAL A 584 -17.45 -3.81 16.99
N ARG A 585 -16.43 -4.67 16.96
CA ARG A 585 -16.28 -5.75 17.93
C ARG A 585 -16.03 -5.22 19.34
N GLY A 586 -15.20 -4.18 19.49
CA GLY A 586 -14.96 -3.50 20.76
C GLY A 586 -16.24 -2.91 21.35
N TYR A 587 -17.06 -2.28 20.50
CA TYR A 587 -18.38 -1.77 20.88
C TYR A 587 -19.33 -2.86 21.38
N HIS A 588 -19.50 -3.97 20.65
CA HIS A 588 -20.37 -5.06 21.09
C HIS A 588 -19.94 -5.63 22.44
N ARG A 589 -18.64 -5.85 22.63
CA ARG A 589 -18.09 -6.36 23.89
C ARG A 589 -18.29 -5.40 25.06
N ALA A 590 -18.11 -4.11 24.84
CA ALA A 590 -18.37 -3.10 25.87
C ALA A 590 -19.84 -3.07 26.30
N ASN A 591 -20.76 -3.51 25.44
CA ASN A 591 -22.18 -3.67 25.74
C ASN A 591 -22.55 -5.04 26.32
N GLY A 592 -21.58 -5.97 26.48
CA GLY A 592 -21.82 -7.34 26.95
C GLY A 592 -22.33 -8.31 25.89
N ASP A 593 -22.27 -7.94 24.61
CA ASP A 593 -22.74 -8.74 23.46
C ASP A 593 -21.59 -9.56 22.83
N ASP A 594 -20.84 -10.32 23.63
CA ASP A 594 -19.70 -11.12 23.17
C ASP A 594 -20.06 -12.15 22.09
N GLN A 595 -21.32 -12.58 22.03
CA GLN A 595 -21.84 -13.53 21.04
C GLN A 595 -21.95 -12.94 19.62
N ARG A 596 -21.95 -11.60 19.47
CA ARG A 596 -22.16 -10.93 18.19
C ARG A 596 -20.91 -10.99 17.31
N THR A 597 -20.78 -12.08 16.55
CA THR A 597 -19.60 -12.40 15.73
C THR A 597 -19.92 -12.64 14.26
N VAL A 598 -21.19 -12.65 13.85
CA VAL A 598 -21.59 -12.87 12.46
C VAL A 598 -21.39 -11.59 11.64
N CYS A 599 -20.65 -11.72 10.55
CA CYS A 599 -20.45 -10.69 9.53
C CYS A 599 -21.16 -11.09 8.24
N LEU A 600 -22.21 -10.34 7.88
CA LEU A 600 -22.91 -10.51 6.61
C LEU A 600 -22.15 -9.80 5.50
N ILE A 601 -21.89 -10.48 4.37
CA ILE A 601 -21.13 -9.91 3.24
C ILE A 601 -21.80 -10.30 1.91
N PRO A 602 -22.21 -9.36 1.05
CA PRO A 602 -22.69 -9.66 -0.30
C PRO A 602 -21.65 -10.40 -1.14
N SER A 603 -22.08 -11.32 -2.01
CA SER A 603 -21.17 -12.05 -2.92
C SER A 603 -20.39 -11.14 -3.87
N SER A 604 -20.93 -9.96 -4.19
CA SER A 604 -20.30 -8.92 -5.01
C SER A 604 -19.18 -8.17 -4.30
N ALA A 605 -19.10 -8.22 -2.95
CA ALA A 605 -18.10 -7.47 -2.20
C ALA A 605 -16.67 -7.87 -2.58
N HIS A 606 -15.74 -6.93 -2.40
CA HIS A 606 -14.33 -7.15 -2.66
C HIS A 606 -13.76 -8.27 -1.76
N GLY A 607 -12.71 -8.94 -2.23
CA GLY A 607 -12.15 -10.11 -1.53
C GLY A 607 -11.52 -9.76 -0.18
N THR A 608 -11.12 -8.50 0.01
CA THR A 608 -10.58 -7.96 1.27
C THR A 608 -11.61 -8.04 2.38
N ASN A 609 -12.88 -7.70 2.13
CA ASN A 609 -13.94 -7.64 3.14
C ASN A 609 -14.04 -8.96 3.91
N ALA A 610 -14.08 -10.08 3.18
CA ALA A 610 -14.18 -11.42 3.76
C ALA A 610 -12.90 -11.83 4.49
N ALA A 611 -11.72 -11.49 3.95
CA ALA A 611 -10.45 -11.76 4.61
C ALA A 611 -10.28 -10.94 5.90
N SER A 612 -10.65 -9.67 5.89
CA SER A 612 -10.63 -8.75 7.04
C SER A 612 -11.60 -9.19 8.14
N ALA A 613 -12.80 -9.67 7.78
CA ALA A 613 -13.77 -10.21 8.73
C ALA A 613 -13.24 -11.45 9.46
N VAL A 614 -12.65 -12.42 8.74
CA VAL A 614 -12.02 -13.60 9.36
C VAL A 614 -10.89 -13.19 10.30
N MET A 615 -10.09 -12.21 9.88
CA MET A 615 -8.96 -11.68 10.64
C MET A 615 -9.40 -10.91 11.90
N ALA A 616 -10.57 -10.27 11.87
CA ALA A 616 -11.23 -9.68 13.03
C ALA A 616 -11.96 -10.71 13.91
N GLY A 617 -11.80 -12.01 13.65
CA GLY A 617 -12.39 -13.08 14.44
C GLY A 617 -13.88 -13.31 14.17
N MET A 618 -14.41 -12.79 13.06
CA MET A 618 -15.82 -12.87 12.71
C MET A 618 -16.14 -14.09 11.84
N LYS A 619 -17.38 -14.57 11.94
CA LYS A 619 -17.95 -15.61 11.09
C LYS A 619 -18.59 -14.98 9.85
N VAL A 620 -17.96 -15.17 8.69
CA VAL A 620 -18.49 -14.68 7.41
C VAL A 620 -19.70 -15.48 6.97
N VAL A 621 -20.80 -14.79 6.67
CA VAL A 621 -22.02 -15.34 6.08
C VAL A 621 -22.29 -14.57 4.78
N VAL A 622 -22.16 -15.25 3.65
CA VAL A 622 -22.34 -14.64 2.33
C VAL A 622 -23.82 -14.36 2.09
N VAL A 623 -24.18 -13.15 1.65
CA VAL A 623 -25.51 -12.74 1.17
C VAL A 623 -25.51 -12.82 -0.37
N LYS A 624 -26.60 -13.32 -0.96
CA LYS A 624 -26.70 -13.46 -2.42
C LYS A 624 -26.80 -12.10 -3.10
N THR A 625 -26.47 -12.12 -4.38
CA THR A 625 -26.73 -11.03 -5.33
C THR A 625 -27.93 -11.43 -6.18
N ALA A 626 -28.87 -10.51 -6.39
CA ALA A 626 -30.01 -10.67 -7.29
C ALA A 626 -29.58 -10.68 -8.78
N GLU A 627 -30.48 -11.03 -9.69
CA GLU A 627 -30.17 -11.13 -11.13
C GLU A 627 -29.80 -9.79 -11.77
N ASP A 628 -30.30 -8.68 -11.23
CA ASP A 628 -30.00 -7.30 -11.62
C ASP A 628 -28.70 -6.74 -10.99
N GLY A 629 -28.00 -7.55 -10.19
CA GLY A 629 -26.73 -7.19 -9.57
C GLY A 629 -26.87 -6.52 -8.20
N GLU A 630 -28.08 -6.25 -7.71
CA GLU A 630 -28.28 -5.70 -6.37
C GLU A 630 -28.10 -6.76 -5.27
N ILE A 631 -28.07 -6.32 -4.01
CA ILE A 631 -28.16 -7.24 -2.87
C ILE A 631 -29.53 -7.94 -2.90
N ASP A 632 -29.56 -9.27 -2.76
CA ASP A 632 -30.81 -10.02 -2.61
C ASP A 632 -31.41 -9.72 -1.23
N VAL A 633 -32.36 -8.77 -1.18
CA VAL A 633 -32.98 -8.26 0.05
C VAL A 633 -33.73 -9.36 0.81
N GLU A 634 -34.32 -10.34 0.13
CA GLU A 634 -35.06 -11.44 0.77
C GLU A 634 -34.09 -12.44 1.42
N ASP A 635 -33.01 -12.78 0.73
CA ASP A 635 -31.93 -13.60 1.31
C ASP A 635 -31.22 -12.88 2.46
N LEU A 636 -31.04 -11.56 2.37
CA LEU A 636 -30.51 -10.73 3.46
C LEU A 636 -31.44 -10.76 4.67
N ARG A 637 -32.75 -10.52 4.50
CA ARG A 637 -33.76 -10.58 5.57
C ARG A 637 -33.76 -11.94 6.26
N ALA A 638 -33.72 -13.02 5.49
CA ALA A 638 -33.67 -14.37 6.04
C ALA A 638 -32.41 -14.58 6.90
N LYS A 639 -31.26 -14.04 6.48
CA LYS A 639 -30.00 -14.12 7.24
C LYS A 639 -29.97 -13.23 8.47
N ILE A 640 -30.53 -12.03 8.39
CA ILE A 640 -30.69 -11.14 9.54
C ILE A 640 -31.53 -11.85 10.61
N GLU A 641 -32.66 -12.46 10.24
CA GLU A 641 -33.50 -13.19 11.19
C GLU A 641 -32.80 -14.44 11.72
N GLN A 642 -32.15 -15.22 10.85
CA GLN A 642 -31.42 -16.42 11.25
C GLN A 642 -30.30 -16.14 12.26
N TYR A 643 -29.60 -15.01 12.11
CA TYR A 643 -28.43 -14.66 12.92
C TYR A 643 -28.67 -13.48 13.86
N ARG A 644 -29.92 -13.09 14.12
CA ARG A 644 -30.28 -11.86 14.88
C ARG A 644 -29.48 -11.67 16.16
N ASP A 645 -29.39 -12.71 16.98
CA ASP A 645 -28.71 -12.66 18.28
C ASP A 645 -27.16 -12.71 18.18
N GLU A 646 -26.63 -13.17 17.04
CA GLU A 646 -25.19 -13.28 16.76
C GLU A 646 -24.71 -12.20 15.77
N LEU A 647 -25.60 -11.37 15.23
CA LEU A 647 -25.30 -10.41 14.18
C LEU A 647 -24.41 -9.29 14.72
N SER A 648 -23.19 -9.21 14.20
CA SER A 648 -22.20 -8.20 14.55
C SER A 648 -22.27 -7.04 13.57
N VAL A 649 -22.16 -7.33 12.27
CA VAL A 649 -21.97 -6.32 11.24
C VAL A 649 -22.45 -6.80 9.87
N LEU A 650 -22.97 -5.89 9.05
CA LEU A 650 -23.12 -6.05 7.61
C LEU A 650 -22.03 -5.22 6.92
N MET A 651 -21.24 -5.83 6.03
CA MET A 651 -20.33 -5.09 5.15
C MET A 651 -20.97 -4.92 3.78
N ILE A 652 -21.19 -3.69 3.35
CA ILE A 652 -21.62 -3.34 1.98
C ILE A 652 -20.57 -2.46 1.31
N THR A 653 -20.58 -2.40 -0.02
CA THR A 653 -19.86 -1.39 -0.79
C THR A 653 -20.89 -0.47 -1.43
N TYR A 654 -20.71 0.84 -1.33
CA TYR A 654 -21.67 1.78 -1.90
C TYR A 654 -21.00 2.94 -2.65
N PRO A 655 -21.39 3.22 -3.91
CA PRO A 655 -22.17 2.35 -4.79
C PRO A 655 -21.51 0.96 -4.94
N SER A 656 -22.30 -0.05 -5.30
CA SER A 656 -21.84 -1.43 -5.30
C SER A 656 -20.65 -1.64 -6.25
N THR A 657 -19.94 -2.75 -6.09
CA THR A 657 -18.85 -3.15 -7.01
C THR A 657 -19.35 -3.44 -8.43
N HIS A 658 -20.67 -3.43 -8.66
CA HIS A 658 -21.28 -3.47 -10.00
C HIS A 658 -21.38 -2.09 -10.66
N GLY A 659 -20.98 -1.02 -9.97
CA GLY A 659 -21.02 0.34 -10.50
C GLY A 659 -22.43 0.94 -10.51
N VAL A 660 -23.32 0.53 -9.60
CA VAL A 660 -24.71 0.99 -9.54
C VAL A 660 -25.08 1.50 -8.14
N PHE A 661 -25.98 2.49 -8.10
CA PHE A 661 -26.60 2.96 -6.87
C PHE A 661 -27.84 2.12 -6.55
N GLU A 662 -27.83 1.42 -5.42
CA GLU A 662 -28.96 0.60 -4.97
C GLU A 662 -30.01 1.47 -4.24
N GLU A 663 -31.28 1.33 -4.61
CA GLU A 663 -32.36 2.18 -4.06
C GLU A 663 -32.69 1.88 -2.59
N HIS A 664 -32.41 0.67 -2.11
CA HIS A 664 -32.86 0.16 -0.81
C HIS A 664 -31.80 0.20 0.31
N VAL A 665 -30.66 0.88 0.10
CA VAL A 665 -29.53 0.85 1.04
C VAL A 665 -29.90 1.33 2.46
N ALA A 666 -30.69 2.41 2.58
CA ALA A 666 -31.10 2.94 3.88
C ALA A 666 -32.01 1.96 4.64
N ASP A 667 -32.93 1.29 3.94
CA ASP A 667 -33.81 0.27 4.52
C ASP A 667 -33.01 -0.97 4.96
N ILE A 668 -31.97 -1.34 4.21
CA ILE A 668 -31.04 -2.42 4.56
C ILE A 668 -30.29 -2.07 5.85
N CYS A 669 -29.75 -0.86 5.94
CA CYS A 669 -29.05 -0.38 7.16
C CYS A 669 -29.98 -0.45 8.37
N ALA A 670 -31.21 0.07 8.25
CA ALA A 670 -32.19 0.07 9.33
C ALA A 670 -32.53 -1.34 9.83
N GLN A 671 -32.68 -2.32 8.93
CA GLN A 671 -32.95 -3.71 9.30
C GLN A 671 -31.79 -4.36 10.07
N VAL A 672 -30.55 -4.04 9.71
CA VAL A 672 -29.36 -4.52 10.45
C VAL A 672 -29.31 -3.89 11.84
N HIS A 673 -29.57 -2.58 11.95
CA HIS A 673 -29.63 -1.89 13.23
C HIS A 673 -30.75 -2.42 14.14
N GLU A 674 -31.94 -2.72 13.60
CA GLU A 674 -33.04 -3.33 14.37
C GLU A 674 -32.71 -4.73 14.91
N ALA A 675 -31.83 -5.46 14.24
CA ALA A 675 -31.29 -6.74 14.70
C ALA A 675 -30.10 -6.58 15.68
N GLY A 676 -29.67 -5.35 15.97
CA GLY A 676 -28.55 -5.05 16.86
C GLY A 676 -27.17 -5.16 16.20
N GLY A 677 -27.10 -5.31 14.87
CA GLY A 677 -25.85 -5.25 14.12
C GLY A 677 -25.38 -3.82 13.87
N GLN A 678 -24.17 -3.69 13.33
CA GLN A 678 -23.61 -2.43 12.80
C GLN A 678 -23.50 -2.51 11.28
N VAL A 679 -23.33 -1.37 10.61
CA VAL A 679 -23.16 -1.31 9.15
C VAL A 679 -21.78 -0.74 8.82
N TYR A 680 -20.98 -1.56 8.16
CA TYR A 680 -19.72 -1.17 7.56
C TYR A 680 -19.94 -0.86 6.08
N VAL A 681 -19.67 0.37 5.67
CA VAL A 681 -19.70 0.78 4.26
C VAL A 681 -18.28 0.89 3.74
N ASP A 682 -17.90 -0.02 2.86
CA ASP A 682 -16.66 0.04 2.12
C ASP A 682 -16.66 1.29 1.20
N GLY A 683 -15.78 2.25 1.55
CA GLY A 683 -15.66 3.54 0.89
C GLY A 683 -14.66 3.56 -0.26
N ALA A 684 -14.25 2.41 -0.81
CA ALA A 684 -13.42 2.36 -2.01
C ALA A 684 -14.05 3.10 -3.21
N ASN A 685 -15.38 3.14 -3.28
CA ASN A 685 -16.17 3.75 -4.35
C ASN A 685 -16.65 5.18 -4.00
N LEU A 686 -16.03 5.84 -2.99
CA LEU A 686 -16.44 7.18 -2.55
C LEU A 686 -16.33 8.24 -3.66
N ASN A 687 -15.56 8.00 -4.73
CA ASN A 687 -15.47 8.92 -5.88
C ASN A 687 -16.82 9.15 -6.58
N ALA A 688 -17.82 8.29 -6.36
CA ALA A 688 -19.19 8.49 -6.83
C ALA A 688 -20.10 9.23 -5.83
N LEU A 689 -19.61 9.54 -4.62
CA LEU A 689 -20.42 10.04 -3.51
C LEU A 689 -20.01 11.42 -3.00
N VAL A 690 -18.73 11.82 -3.07
CA VAL A 690 -18.25 13.06 -2.45
C VAL A 690 -19.06 14.27 -2.93
N GLY A 691 -19.74 14.94 -2.00
CA GLY A 691 -20.60 16.10 -2.28
C GLY A 691 -21.99 15.78 -2.83
N LEU A 692 -22.34 14.50 -2.99
CA LEU A 692 -23.67 14.02 -3.42
C LEU A 692 -24.40 13.21 -2.35
N ALA A 693 -23.67 12.42 -1.56
CA ALA A 693 -24.20 11.60 -0.48
C ALA A 693 -23.12 11.35 0.59
N LYS A 694 -23.55 11.15 1.84
CA LYS A 694 -22.66 10.94 2.99
C LYS A 694 -22.95 9.57 3.62
N PRO A 695 -22.02 8.58 3.56
CA PRO A 695 -22.21 7.24 4.13
C PRO A 695 -22.74 7.21 5.56
N GLY A 696 -22.22 8.08 6.43
CA GLY A 696 -22.72 8.15 7.79
C GLY A 696 -24.21 8.47 7.84
N HIS A 697 -24.72 9.33 6.95
CA HIS A 697 -26.09 9.88 7.02
C HIS A 697 -27.16 8.92 6.48
N PHE A 698 -26.79 7.95 5.63
CA PHE A 698 -27.72 6.94 5.13
C PHE A 698 -27.66 5.60 5.86
N GLY A 699 -26.99 5.56 7.03
CA GLY A 699 -27.01 4.40 7.94
C GLY A 699 -25.67 3.66 8.08
N GLY A 700 -24.58 4.16 7.48
CA GLY A 700 -23.24 3.65 7.78
C GLY A 700 -22.81 4.02 9.21
N ASP A 701 -22.28 3.06 9.96
CA ASP A 701 -21.66 3.28 11.27
C ASP A 701 -20.15 3.49 11.15
N VAL A 702 -19.55 2.85 10.15
CA VAL A 702 -18.10 2.86 9.92
C VAL A 702 -17.77 2.67 8.44
N SER A 703 -16.76 3.38 7.95
CA SER A 703 -16.17 3.17 6.63
C SER A 703 -14.67 3.31 6.69
N HIS A 704 -13.96 2.50 5.92
CA HIS A 704 -12.66 2.94 5.43
C HIS A 704 -12.81 3.78 4.16
N LEU A 705 -11.81 4.62 3.90
CA LEU A 705 -11.62 5.32 2.63
C LEU A 705 -10.34 4.83 1.97
N ASN A 706 -10.22 4.93 0.65
CA ASN A 706 -8.94 4.76 -0.04
C ASN A 706 -8.40 6.12 -0.48
N LEU A 707 -7.47 6.70 0.30
CA LEU A 707 -6.85 7.98 -0.09
C LEU A 707 -6.07 7.87 -1.41
N HIS A 708 -5.57 6.67 -1.71
CA HIS A 708 -4.87 6.30 -2.95
C HIS A 708 -5.80 5.96 -4.12
N LYS A 709 -7.10 6.22 -3.97
CA LYS A 709 -8.09 6.16 -5.04
C LYS A 709 -8.77 7.53 -5.12
N THR A 710 -9.67 7.81 -4.17
CA THR A 710 -10.53 8.99 -4.20
C THR A 710 -9.80 10.30 -3.94
N PHE A 711 -8.71 10.29 -3.16
CA PHE A 711 -8.02 11.49 -2.66
C PHE A 711 -6.56 11.60 -3.11
N CYS A 712 -6.29 11.17 -4.34
CA CYS A 712 -5.11 11.48 -5.14
C CYS A 712 -3.74 10.94 -4.66
N ILE A 713 -3.64 10.19 -3.55
CA ILE A 713 -2.38 9.49 -3.24
C ILE A 713 -2.02 8.59 -4.43
N PRO A 714 -0.77 8.61 -4.93
CA PRO A 714 -0.40 7.87 -6.12
C PRO A 714 -0.44 6.36 -5.89
N HIS A 715 -0.85 5.64 -6.91
CA HIS A 715 -1.01 4.18 -6.91
C HIS A 715 0.32 3.43 -6.74
N GLY A 716 1.45 4.02 -7.10
CA GLY A 716 2.81 3.58 -6.77
C GLY A 716 3.22 2.22 -7.35
N GLY A 717 2.58 1.77 -8.43
CA GLY A 717 2.75 0.43 -8.99
C GLY A 717 2.10 -0.69 -8.15
N GLY A 718 1.29 -0.35 -7.14
CA GLY A 718 0.67 -1.27 -6.20
C GLY A 718 0.82 -0.89 -4.71
N GLY A 719 1.18 0.35 -4.42
CA GLY A 719 1.42 0.91 -3.08
C GLY A 719 2.44 2.06 -3.14
N PRO A 720 2.27 3.13 -2.36
CA PRO A 720 1.66 3.12 -1.03
C PRO A 720 0.14 3.34 -1.01
N GLY A 721 -0.48 3.08 0.14
CA GLY A 721 -1.84 3.48 0.43
C GLY A 721 -1.97 4.07 1.83
N VAL A 722 -3.10 4.73 2.07
CA VAL A 722 -3.64 5.04 3.41
C VAL A 722 -5.12 4.72 3.38
N GLY A 723 -5.59 4.04 4.42
CA GLY A 723 -6.95 3.53 4.54
C GLY A 723 -7.66 4.08 5.78
N PRO A 724 -7.86 5.41 5.89
CA PRO A 724 -8.39 5.98 7.12
C PRO A 724 -9.81 5.47 7.39
N VAL A 725 -10.14 5.30 8.66
CA VAL A 725 -11.43 4.76 9.09
C VAL A 725 -12.25 5.86 9.75
N GLY A 726 -13.37 6.21 9.13
CA GLY A 726 -14.39 7.12 9.64
C GLY A 726 -15.47 6.34 10.40
N VAL A 727 -15.90 6.85 11.55
CA VAL A 727 -16.87 6.20 12.41
C VAL A 727 -17.90 7.17 12.99
N ARG A 728 -19.09 6.64 13.28
CA ARG A 728 -20.09 7.30 14.13
C ARG A 728 -19.63 7.41 15.58
N ALA A 729 -20.18 8.37 16.29
CA ALA A 729 -19.73 8.77 17.63
C ALA A 729 -19.64 7.61 18.63
N HIS A 730 -20.55 6.63 18.57
CA HIS A 730 -20.55 5.48 19.49
C HIS A 730 -19.40 4.50 19.26
N LEU A 731 -18.80 4.48 18.07
CA LEU A 731 -17.64 3.64 17.75
C LEU A 731 -16.29 4.36 17.99
N ALA A 732 -16.31 5.69 18.12
CA ALA A 732 -15.10 6.50 18.30
C ALA A 732 -14.19 6.06 19.46
N PRO A 733 -14.70 5.63 20.64
CA PRO A 733 -13.84 5.15 21.74
C PRO A 733 -13.04 3.89 21.40
N TYR A 734 -13.40 3.15 20.35
CA TYR A 734 -12.78 1.89 19.95
C TYR A 734 -11.91 2.02 18.70
N LEU A 735 -11.69 3.25 18.21
CA LEU A 735 -10.72 3.50 17.14
C LEU A 735 -9.31 3.04 17.56
N PRO A 736 -8.43 2.72 16.60
CA PRO A 736 -7.05 2.35 16.90
C PRO A 736 -6.32 3.41 17.70
N ASN A 737 -5.43 2.98 18.59
CA ASN A 737 -4.52 3.84 19.34
C ASN A 737 -3.07 3.37 19.21
N HIS A 738 -2.11 4.02 19.88
CA HIS A 738 -0.70 3.61 19.80
C HIS A 738 0.05 3.75 21.14
N PRO A 739 0.78 2.71 21.61
CA PRO A 739 1.37 2.72 22.95
C PRO A 739 2.50 3.75 23.12
N LEU A 740 3.23 4.06 22.05
CA LEU A 740 4.32 5.03 22.07
C LEU A 740 3.88 6.47 21.82
N GLN A 741 2.60 6.70 21.53
CA GLN A 741 2.09 8.05 21.28
C GLN A 741 0.64 8.20 21.76
N PRO A 742 0.42 8.62 23.02
CA PRO A 742 -0.92 8.71 23.60
C PRO A 742 -1.88 9.67 22.87
N ALA A 743 -1.36 10.61 22.09
CA ALA A 743 -2.17 11.53 21.27
C ALA A 743 -2.75 10.87 20.01
N ALA A 744 -2.27 9.67 19.64
CA ALA A 744 -2.74 8.95 18.47
C ALA A 744 -3.88 8.00 18.86
N GLY A 745 -5.12 8.50 18.84
CA GLY A 745 -6.33 7.73 19.12
C GLY A 745 -6.78 7.74 20.60
N PRO A 746 -7.92 7.11 20.92
CA PRO A 746 -8.48 7.06 22.26
C PRO A 746 -7.73 6.07 23.18
N GLU A 747 -7.63 6.35 24.48
CA GLU A 747 -7.03 5.41 25.45
C GLU A 747 -7.74 4.06 25.49
N THR A 748 -9.07 4.05 25.27
CA THR A 748 -9.92 2.84 25.20
C THR A 748 -9.86 2.10 23.86
N GLY A 749 -9.01 2.55 22.94
CA GLY A 749 -8.87 1.97 21.60
C GLY A 749 -8.45 0.50 21.62
N VAL A 750 -8.69 -0.17 20.50
CA VAL A 750 -8.45 -1.62 20.35
C VAL A 750 -6.98 -2.03 20.28
N GLY A 751 -6.05 -1.08 20.32
CA GLY A 751 -4.62 -1.28 20.04
C GLY A 751 -4.20 -0.82 18.64
N PRO A 752 -2.89 -0.86 18.33
CA PRO A 752 -2.37 -0.41 17.04
C PRO A 752 -2.63 -1.41 15.91
N ILE A 753 -3.08 -0.88 14.78
CA ILE A 753 -3.28 -1.59 13.51
C ILE A 753 -2.03 -1.53 12.61
N SER A 754 -1.23 -0.47 12.78
CA SER A 754 0.00 -0.18 12.04
C SER A 754 1.15 0.08 13.01
N ALA A 755 2.40 -0.10 12.56
CA ALA A 755 3.58 0.09 13.41
C ALA A 755 3.84 1.55 13.84
N ALA A 756 3.34 2.52 13.07
CA ALA A 756 3.47 3.95 13.37
C ALA A 756 2.12 4.55 13.81
N PRO A 757 2.11 5.61 14.65
CA PRO A 757 0.89 6.07 15.30
C PRO A 757 -0.16 6.63 14.34
N TRP A 758 0.27 7.23 13.22
CA TRP A 758 -0.56 7.73 12.13
C TRP A 758 -0.22 7.06 10.79
N GLY A 759 0.28 5.82 10.82
CA GLY A 759 0.62 5.04 9.64
C GLY A 759 1.63 5.76 8.74
N SER A 760 1.30 5.89 7.44
CA SER A 760 2.14 6.53 6.43
C SER A 760 1.93 8.06 6.42
N ALA A 761 2.28 8.74 7.50
CA ALA A 761 2.03 10.18 7.66
C ALA A 761 2.69 11.04 6.56
N GLY A 762 3.83 10.59 6.01
CA GLY A 762 4.59 11.26 4.95
C GLY A 762 3.81 11.60 3.68
N ILE A 763 2.73 10.88 3.39
CA ILE A 763 1.92 11.06 2.17
C ILE A 763 0.54 11.69 2.42
N LEU A 764 0.20 11.99 3.68
CA LEU A 764 -1.03 12.72 4.01
C LEU A 764 -1.13 14.14 3.42
N PRO A 765 -0.02 14.89 3.20
CA PRO A 765 -0.08 16.18 2.53
C PRO A 765 -0.77 16.16 1.16
N ILE A 766 -0.72 15.03 0.43
CA ILE A 766 -1.33 14.88 -0.89
C ILE A 766 -2.85 15.06 -0.80
N SER A 767 -3.51 14.24 0.03
CA SER A 767 -4.96 14.31 0.20
C SER A 767 -5.41 15.59 0.90
N TRP A 768 -4.61 16.11 1.83
CA TRP A 768 -4.86 17.42 2.43
C TRP A 768 -4.86 18.53 1.37
N ALA A 769 -3.89 18.52 0.45
CA ALA A 769 -3.78 19.47 -0.64
C ALA A 769 -4.96 19.35 -1.61
N TYR A 770 -5.31 18.13 -2.03
CA TYR A 770 -6.45 17.89 -2.93
C TYR A 770 -7.74 18.50 -2.40
N VAL A 771 -8.11 18.21 -1.15
CA VAL A 771 -9.33 18.76 -0.53
C VAL A 771 -9.26 20.29 -0.45
N ARG A 772 -8.09 20.85 -0.15
CA ARG A 772 -7.86 22.29 -0.03
C ARG A 772 -7.93 23.02 -1.37
N LEU A 773 -7.42 22.42 -2.42
CA LEU A 773 -7.41 22.92 -3.80
C LEU A 773 -8.80 22.88 -4.42
N MET A 774 -9.55 21.80 -4.18
CA MET A 774 -10.87 21.60 -4.78
C MET A 774 -11.98 22.33 -4.02
N GLY A 775 -11.90 22.40 -2.68
CA GLY A 775 -13.01 22.85 -1.85
C GLY A 775 -14.30 22.02 -2.05
N GLY A 776 -15.40 22.39 -1.39
CA GLY A 776 -16.65 21.62 -1.46
C GLY A 776 -17.24 21.53 -2.88
N GLU A 777 -17.31 22.64 -3.60
CA GLU A 777 -17.89 22.69 -4.95
C GLU A 777 -17.05 21.94 -5.99
N GLY A 778 -15.72 22.07 -5.93
CA GLY A 778 -14.84 21.35 -6.84
C GLY A 778 -14.90 19.85 -6.61
N LEU A 779 -14.93 19.40 -5.35
CA LEU A 779 -15.09 17.99 -5.00
C LEU A 779 -16.43 17.43 -5.51
N LYS A 780 -17.54 18.15 -5.31
CA LYS A 780 -18.84 17.76 -5.87
C LYS A 780 -18.77 17.66 -7.40
N ARG A 781 -18.16 18.63 -8.07
CA ARG A 781 -18.03 18.66 -9.53
C ARG A 781 -17.18 17.50 -10.05
N ALA A 782 -16.10 17.15 -9.36
CA ALA A 782 -15.28 15.98 -9.68
C ALA A 782 -16.13 14.70 -9.66
N THR A 783 -16.89 14.47 -8.59
CA THR A 783 -17.82 13.34 -8.48
C THR A 783 -18.85 13.32 -9.63
N GLN A 784 -19.48 14.46 -9.92
CA GLN A 784 -20.48 14.56 -10.99
C GLN A 784 -19.88 14.24 -12.36
N VAL A 785 -18.63 14.67 -12.62
CA VAL A 785 -17.95 14.39 -13.89
C VAL A 785 -17.48 12.95 -13.96
N ALA A 786 -17.04 12.32 -12.86
CA ALA A 786 -16.74 10.89 -12.84
C ALA A 786 -17.97 10.05 -13.23
N VAL A 787 -19.15 10.38 -12.70
CA VAL A 787 -20.43 9.75 -13.08
C VAL A 787 -20.76 10.02 -14.56
N LEU A 788 -20.58 11.26 -15.03
CA LEU A 788 -20.80 11.61 -16.44
C LEU A 788 -19.89 10.82 -17.38
N SER A 789 -18.59 10.74 -17.09
CA SER A 789 -17.60 10.04 -17.91
C SER A 789 -17.91 8.54 -18.02
N ALA A 790 -18.28 7.90 -16.91
CA ALA A 790 -18.66 6.47 -16.92
C ALA A 790 -19.94 6.22 -17.73
N ASN A 791 -20.96 7.05 -17.56
CA ASN A 791 -22.20 6.95 -18.35
C ASN A 791 -21.97 7.28 -19.83
N TYR A 792 -21.08 8.21 -20.15
CA TYR A 792 -20.69 8.51 -21.53
C TYR A 792 -20.05 7.29 -22.20
N ILE A 793 -19.08 6.64 -21.55
CA ILE A 793 -18.47 5.40 -22.04
C ILE A 793 -19.52 4.29 -22.19
N ALA A 794 -20.33 4.06 -21.15
CA ALA A 794 -21.39 3.04 -21.18
C ALA A 794 -22.32 3.26 -22.38
N LYS A 795 -22.74 4.50 -22.63
CA LYS A 795 -23.64 4.84 -23.74
C LYS A 795 -22.98 4.69 -25.11
N ARG A 796 -21.69 5.02 -25.22
CA ARG A 796 -20.91 4.84 -26.45
C ARG A 796 -20.70 3.37 -26.80
N LEU A 797 -20.53 2.50 -25.79
CA LEU A 797 -20.24 1.09 -25.98
C LEU A 797 -21.48 0.18 -26.05
N GLU A 798 -22.62 0.62 -25.49
CA GLU A 798 -23.89 -0.13 -25.44
C GLU A 798 -24.29 -0.81 -26.78
N PRO A 799 -24.17 -0.17 -27.96
CA PRO A 799 -24.53 -0.82 -29.23
C PRO A 799 -23.61 -1.99 -29.63
N HIS A 800 -22.43 -2.08 -29.02
CA HIS A 800 -21.36 -3.01 -29.38
C HIS A 800 -21.20 -4.11 -28.34
N PHE A 801 -21.38 -3.75 -27.07
CA PHE A 801 -21.26 -4.65 -25.93
C PHE A 801 -22.37 -4.36 -24.92
N PRO A 802 -23.03 -5.40 -24.37
CA PRO A 802 -24.02 -5.20 -23.31
C PRO A 802 -23.39 -4.58 -22.07
N VAL A 803 -24.03 -3.53 -21.53
CA VAL A 803 -23.78 -3.06 -20.16
C VAL A 803 -24.50 -4.02 -19.21
N LEU A 804 -23.77 -4.67 -18.32
CA LEU A 804 -24.29 -5.79 -17.54
C LEU A 804 -25.32 -5.35 -16.48
N TYR A 805 -25.04 -4.25 -15.79
CA TYR A 805 -25.87 -3.74 -14.71
C TYR A 805 -26.06 -2.23 -14.86
N THR A 806 -27.26 -1.75 -14.54
CA THR A 806 -27.62 -0.33 -14.53
C THR A 806 -28.58 -0.08 -13.37
N GLY A 807 -28.44 1.06 -12.71
CA GLY A 807 -29.36 1.52 -11.68
C GLY A 807 -30.52 2.34 -12.25
N PRO A 808 -31.11 3.23 -11.43
CA PRO A 808 -32.22 4.10 -11.82
C PRO A 808 -31.97 4.86 -13.12
N GLY A 809 -32.99 4.94 -13.98
CA GLY A 809 -32.90 5.63 -15.27
C GLY A 809 -31.99 4.94 -16.31
N GLY A 810 -31.54 3.71 -16.05
CA GLY A 810 -30.59 3.01 -16.92
C GLY A 810 -29.17 3.58 -16.83
N LEU A 811 -28.84 4.22 -15.71
CA LEU A 811 -27.55 4.87 -15.48
C LEU A 811 -26.62 4.02 -14.62
N VAL A 812 -25.33 4.25 -14.78
CA VAL A 812 -24.28 3.74 -13.89
C VAL A 812 -23.80 4.84 -12.94
N ALA A 813 -23.03 4.48 -11.93
CA ALA A 813 -22.34 5.42 -11.04
C ALA A 813 -21.04 5.92 -11.72
N HIS A 814 -19.90 5.83 -11.03
CA HIS A 814 -18.57 6.18 -11.56
C HIS A 814 -17.87 5.11 -12.42
N GLU A 815 -18.46 3.93 -12.55
CA GLU A 815 -17.88 2.81 -13.30
C GLU A 815 -18.97 1.96 -13.94
N CYS A 816 -18.65 1.21 -15.00
CA CYS A 816 -19.59 0.30 -15.66
C CYS A 816 -18.97 -1.07 -15.95
N ILE A 817 -19.81 -2.10 -16.04
CA ILE A 817 -19.38 -3.45 -16.42
C ILE A 817 -19.89 -3.77 -17.83
N ILE A 818 -18.96 -4.16 -18.69
CA ILE A 818 -19.25 -4.63 -20.04
C ILE A 818 -19.20 -6.16 -20.09
N ASP A 819 -20.29 -6.78 -20.54
CA ASP A 819 -20.43 -8.23 -20.60
C ASP A 819 -19.86 -8.81 -21.90
N LEU A 820 -18.76 -9.55 -21.77
CA LEU A 820 -18.10 -10.23 -22.89
C LEU A 820 -18.48 -11.70 -22.99
N ARG A 821 -19.16 -12.28 -21.99
CA ARG A 821 -19.43 -13.72 -21.91
C ARG A 821 -20.24 -14.23 -23.10
N PRO A 822 -21.29 -13.53 -23.59
CA PRO A 822 -22.00 -13.95 -24.80
C PRO A 822 -21.10 -13.98 -26.03
N LEU A 823 -20.21 -12.98 -26.18
CA LEU A 823 -19.25 -12.91 -27.28
C LEU A 823 -18.23 -14.04 -27.19
N THR A 824 -17.64 -14.27 -26.03
CA THR A 824 -16.70 -15.38 -25.82
C THR A 824 -17.34 -16.73 -26.15
N LYS A 825 -18.59 -16.97 -25.75
CA LYS A 825 -19.31 -18.20 -26.11
C LYS A 825 -19.54 -18.34 -27.62
N ALA A 826 -19.79 -17.24 -28.31
CA ALA A 826 -20.10 -17.23 -29.74
C ALA A 826 -18.85 -17.35 -30.64
N THR A 827 -17.73 -16.73 -30.23
CA THR A 827 -16.54 -16.56 -31.10
C THR A 827 -15.29 -17.27 -30.59
N GLY A 828 -15.25 -17.65 -29.31
CA GLY A 828 -14.05 -18.16 -28.65
C GLY A 828 -13.06 -17.09 -28.21
N VAL A 829 -13.28 -15.81 -28.54
CA VAL A 829 -12.42 -14.70 -28.10
C VAL A 829 -12.63 -14.45 -26.61
N SER A 830 -11.55 -14.53 -25.84
CA SER A 830 -11.58 -14.37 -24.39
C SER A 830 -11.41 -12.91 -23.94
N VAL A 831 -11.71 -12.65 -22.67
CA VAL A 831 -11.41 -11.37 -22.02
C VAL A 831 -9.90 -11.03 -22.06
N ASP A 832 -9.05 -12.05 -21.94
CA ASP A 832 -7.60 -11.89 -22.02
C ASP A 832 -7.16 -11.44 -23.41
N ASP A 833 -7.76 -11.99 -24.48
CA ASP A 833 -7.45 -11.58 -25.85
C ASP A 833 -7.74 -10.09 -26.07
N ILE A 834 -8.90 -9.61 -25.58
CA ILE A 834 -9.29 -8.19 -25.65
C ILE A 834 -8.35 -7.32 -24.81
N ALA A 835 -8.04 -7.75 -23.59
CA ALA A 835 -7.16 -7.02 -22.69
C ALA A 835 -5.74 -6.88 -23.25
N LYS A 836 -5.20 -7.95 -23.85
CA LYS A 836 -3.90 -7.88 -24.52
C LYS A 836 -3.97 -7.07 -25.80
N ARG A 837 -5.07 -7.12 -26.53
CA ARG A 837 -5.23 -6.33 -27.75
C ARG A 837 -5.29 -4.83 -27.48
N LEU A 838 -5.88 -4.40 -26.36
CA LEU A 838 -5.88 -2.99 -25.95
C LEU A 838 -4.47 -2.40 -25.81
N ILE A 839 -3.46 -3.21 -25.48
CA ILE A 839 -2.06 -2.78 -25.45
C ILE A 839 -1.61 -2.28 -26.83
N ASP A 840 -2.01 -2.96 -27.90
CA ASP A 840 -1.68 -2.55 -29.26
C ASP A 840 -2.40 -1.25 -29.65
N TYR A 841 -3.53 -0.95 -29.03
CA TYR A 841 -4.24 0.33 -29.16
C TYR A 841 -3.68 1.42 -28.22
N GLY A 842 -2.65 1.11 -27.44
CA GLY A 842 -2.02 2.07 -26.53
C GLY A 842 -2.80 2.29 -25.24
N PHE A 843 -3.46 1.26 -24.70
CA PHE A 843 -4.17 1.30 -23.42
C PHE A 843 -3.75 0.17 -22.49
N HIS A 844 -3.74 0.47 -21.19
CA HIS A 844 -3.87 -0.56 -20.17
C HIS A 844 -5.31 -1.08 -20.16
N ALA A 845 -5.51 -2.39 -19.95
CA ALA A 845 -6.84 -2.96 -19.86
C ALA A 845 -7.63 -2.45 -18.63
N PRO A 846 -8.96 -2.36 -18.71
CA PRO A 846 -9.81 -2.20 -17.52
C PRO A 846 -9.68 -3.37 -16.53
N THR A 847 -10.37 -3.29 -15.40
CA THR A 847 -10.37 -4.38 -14.41
C THR A 847 -11.01 -5.62 -15.03
N MET A 848 -10.31 -6.76 -14.97
CA MET A 848 -10.71 -7.98 -15.67
C MET A 848 -11.33 -9.00 -14.71
N SER A 849 -12.43 -9.62 -15.13
CA SER A 849 -13.04 -10.78 -14.46
C SER A 849 -13.39 -10.59 -12.98
N PHE A 850 -13.56 -9.34 -12.55
CA PHE A 850 -14.03 -8.97 -11.22
C PHE A 850 -14.97 -7.75 -11.35
N PRO A 851 -16.09 -7.70 -10.61
CA PRO A 851 -16.62 -8.73 -9.70
C PRO A 851 -17.24 -9.93 -10.42
N VAL A 852 -17.46 -9.85 -11.75
CA VAL A 852 -18.05 -10.93 -12.56
C VAL A 852 -16.97 -11.56 -13.45
N ALA A 853 -16.84 -12.88 -13.40
CA ALA A 853 -15.87 -13.59 -14.25
C ALA A 853 -16.19 -13.43 -15.75
N GLY A 854 -15.18 -13.13 -16.56
CA GLY A 854 -15.33 -12.97 -18.01
C GLY A 854 -15.88 -11.62 -18.46
N THR A 855 -15.85 -10.59 -17.62
CA THR A 855 -16.26 -9.21 -17.97
C THR A 855 -15.10 -8.22 -17.84
N LEU A 856 -15.32 -6.98 -18.32
CA LEU A 856 -14.44 -5.84 -18.06
C LEU A 856 -15.20 -4.79 -17.25
N MET A 857 -14.57 -4.27 -16.20
CA MET A 857 -15.09 -3.17 -15.38
C MET A 857 -14.27 -1.91 -15.60
N ILE A 858 -14.94 -0.85 -16.03
CA ILE A 858 -14.35 0.35 -16.62
C ILE A 858 -14.67 1.57 -15.74
N GLU A 859 -13.64 2.21 -15.21
CA GLU A 859 -13.75 3.45 -14.43
C GLU A 859 -12.82 4.51 -15.04
N PRO A 860 -13.36 5.52 -15.75
CA PRO A 860 -12.54 6.54 -16.41
C PRO A 860 -12.06 7.67 -15.47
N THR A 861 -12.72 7.86 -14.32
CA THR A 861 -12.57 9.02 -13.44
C THR A 861 -12.98 10.35 -14.09
N GLU A 862 -12.85 11.42 -13.31
CA GLU A 862 -13.11 12.81 -13.74
C GLU A 862 -11.93 13.47 -14.45
N SER A 863 -10.72 12.89 -14.37
CA SER A 863 -9.48 13.54 -14.80
C SER A 863 -9.16 13.36 -16.29
N GLU A 864 -9.79 12.40 -16.95
CA GLU A 864 -9.57 12.10 -18.36
C GLU A 864 -10.43 12.98 -19.26
N ASP A 865 -9.81 13.62 -20.26
CA ASP A 865 -10.53 14.49 -21.18
C ASP A 865 -11.38 13.71 -22.20
N LEU A 866 -12.27 14.39 -22.91
CA LEU A 866 -13.16 13.75 -23.87
C LEU A 866 -12.40 13.06 -25.03
N ILE A 867 -11.22 13.58 -25.41
CA ILE A 867 -10.42 12.99 -26.51
C ILE A 867 -9.92 11.61 -26.09
N GLU A 868 -9.45 11.48 -24.85
CA GLU A 868 -8.98 10.23 -24.27
C GLU A 868 -10.12 9.20 -24.12
N LEU A 869 -11.28 9.64 -23.61
CA LEU A 869 -12.49 8.81 -23.49
C LEU A 869 -12.96 8.29 -24.85
N ASP A 870 -12.94 9.16 -25.87
CA ASP A 870 -13.29 8.80 -27.24
C ASP A 870 -12.29 7.80 -27.83
N ARG A 871 -10.98 8.01 -27.63
CA ARG A 871 -9.93 7.10 -28.12
C ARG A 871 -10.11 5.70 -27.54
N PHE A 872 -10.45 5.59 -26.25
CA PHE A 872 -10.72 4.30 -25.61
C PHE A 872 -11.99 3.63 -26.17
N CYS A 873 -13.09 4.39 -26.31
CA CYS A 873 -14.32 3.86 -26.90
C CYS A 873 -14.10 3.39 -28.35
N GLU A 874 -13.37 4.15 -29.15
CA GLU A 874 -13.03 3.80 -30.53
C GLU A 874 -12.15 2.54 -30.60
N ALA A 875 -11.18 2.39 -29.70
CA ALA A 875 -10.38 1.16 -29.60
C ALA A 875 -11.25 -0.06 -29.29
N MET A 876 -12.15 0.04 -28.31
CA MET A 876 -13.08 -1.03 -27.95
C MET A 876 -14.05 -1.37 -29.09
N ILE A 877 -14.56 -0.37 -29.81
CA ILE A 877 -15.43 -0.55 -30.99
C ILE A 877 -14.66 -1.20 -32.16
N ALA A 878 -13.40 -0.82 -32.38
CA ALA A 878 -12.55 -1.45 -33.38
C ALA A 878 -12.27 -2.92 -33.02
N ILE A 879 -11.97 -3.20 -31.75
CA ILE A 879 -11.83 -4.56 -31.23
C ILE A 879 -13.12 -5.37 -31.41
N ARG A 880 -14.30 -4.76 -31.22
CA ARG A 880 -15.58 -5.43 -31.51
C ARG A 880 -15.65 -5.91 -32.96
N ALA A 881 -15.20 -5.10 -33.91
CA ALA A 881 -15.15 -5.46 -35.33
C ALA A 881 -14.11 -6.56 -35.62
N GLU A 882 -12.98 -6.56 -34.90
CA GLU A 882 -12.00 -7.66 -34.94
C GLU A 882 -12.62 -8.99 -34.46
N ILE A 883 -13.41 -8.95 -33.38
CA ILE A 883 -14.14 -10.12 -32.85
C ILE A 883 -15.14 -10.63 -33.88
N ASP A 884 -15.84 -9.75 -34.62
CA ASP A 884 -16.77 -10.16 -35.69
C ASP A 884 -16.05 -10.89 -36.84
N LYS A 885 -14.83 -10.46 -37.20
CA LYS A 885 -14.03 -11.16 -38.21
C LYS A 885 -13.67 -12.58 -37.76
N VAL A 886 -13.37 -12.79 -36.48
CA VAL A 886 -13.14 -14.14 -35.92
C VAL A 886 -14.44 -14.94 -35.92
N GLY A 887 -15.54 -14.37 -35.40
CA GLY A 887 -16.84 -15.05 -35.31
C GLY A 887 -17.46 -15.43 -36.66
N SER A 888 -17.18 -14.65 -37.71
CA SER A 888 -17.60 -14.95 -39.09
C SER A 888 -16.64 -15.87 -39.85
N GLY A 889 -15.49 -16.21 -39.28
CA GLY A 889 -14.47 -17.05 -39.90
C GLY A 889 -13.62 -16.35 -40.96
N VAL A 890 -13.68 -15.01 -41.06
CA VAL A 890 -12.76 -14.21 -41.89
C VAL A 890 -11.33 -14.31 -41.37
N TRP A 891 -11.18 -14.32 -40.05
CA TRP A 891 -9.93 -14.66 -39.37
C TRP A 891 -10.05 -15.99 -38.65
N ALA A 892 -8.98 -16.78 -38.67
CA ALA A 892 -8.93 -18.04 -37.93
C ALA A 892 -8.91 -17.75 -36.42
N ALA A 893 -9.60 -18.58 -35.63
CA ALA A 893 -9.66 -18.39 -34.17
C ALA A 893 -8.28 -18.43 -33.49
N GLU A 894 -7.34 -19.21 -34.04
CA GLU A 894 -6.00 -19.41 -33.45
C GLU A 894 -4.92 -18.48 -34.04
N ASP A 895 -5.19 -17.80 -35.17
CA ASP A 895 -4.22 -16.86 -35.76
C ASP A 895 -4.92 -15.58 -36.23
N ASN A 896 -4.90 -14.57 -35.36
CA ASN A 896 -5.50 -13.26 -35.56
C ASN A 896 -4.89 -12.24 -34.58
N PRO A 897 -5.09 -10.93 -34.79
CA PRO A 897 -4.51 -9.91 -33.93
C PRO A 897 -4.89 -10.03 -32.45
N LEU A 898 -6.12 -10.45 -32.13
CA LEU A 898 -6.60 -10.60 -30.74
C LEU A 898 -5.87 -11.73 -30.02
N ARG A 899 -5.71 -12.88 -30.69
CA ARG A 899 -5.07 -14.08 -30.13
C ARG A 899 -3.56 -13.89 -29.93
N ASN A 900 -2.92 -13.17 -30.85
CA ASN A 900 -1.49 -12.97 -30.88
C ASN A 900 -1.04 -11.67 -30.20
N ALA A 901 -1.96 -10.84 -29.70
CA ALA A 901 -1.61 -9.65 -28.94
C ALA A 901 -0.95 -9.99 -27.59
N PRO A 902 -0.04 -9.15 -27.07
CA PRO A 902 0.40 -7.88 -27.66
C PRO A 902 1.58 -8.05 -28.64
N HIS A 903 1.75 -7.10 -29.56
CA HIS A 903 2.77 -7.14 -30.62
C HIS A 903 3.98 -6.26 -30.28
N THR A 904 5.13 -6.90 -30.07
CA THR A 904 6.38 -6.23 -29.71
C THR A 904 7.06 -5.59 -30.92
N ALA A 905 7.98 -4.64 -30.69
CA ALA A 905 8.79 -4.09 -31.76
C ALA A 905 9.66 -5.16 -32.44
N ALA A 906 10.13 -6.16 -31.68
CA ALA A 906 10.92 -7.26 -32.20
C ALA A 906 10.16 -8.14 -33.21
N ALA A 907 8.85 -8.31 -33.04
CA ALA A 907 7.99 -9.08 -33.95
C ALA A 907 7.98 -8.51 -35.39
N LEU A 908 8.41 -7.26 -35.59
CA LEU A 908 8.48 -6.64 -36.93
C LEU A 908 9.74 -7.02 -37.72
N GLY A 909 10.80 -7.51 -37.07
CA GLY A 909 12.13 -7.70 -37.66
C GLY A 909 12.34 -9.01 -38.44
N GLY A 910 11.40 -9.96 -38.37
CA GLY A 910 11.53 -11.31 -38.96
C GLY A 910 10.60 -11.59 -40.15
N GLU A 911 10.41 -12.85 -40.51
CA GLU A 911 9.31 -13.27 -41.41
C GLU A 911 7.95 -13.04 -40.72
N TRP A 912 6.89 -12.80 -41.50
CA TRP A 912 5.56 -12.53 -40.96
C TRP A 912 4.59 -13.59 -41.45
N GLU A 913 4.46 -14.66 -40.67
CA GLU A 913 3.66 -15.85 -40.99
C GLU A 913 2.24 -15.78 -40.40
N HIS A 914 1.68 -14.57 -40.30
CA HIS A 914 0.31 -14.35 -39.80
C HIS A 914 -0.66 -14.04 -40.94
N ALA A 915 -1.92 -14.44 -40.77
CA ALA A 915 -3.01 -14.18 -41.74
C ALA A 915 -3.50 -12.71 -41.79
N TYR A 916 -2.89 -11.82 -41.01
CA TYR A 916 -3.15 -10.38 -40.95
C TYR A 916 -1.85 -9.60 -41.17
N THR A 917 -1.95 -8.32 -41.51
CA THR A 917 -0.77 -7.48 -41.80
C THR A 917 -0.08 -6.98 -40.53
N ARG A 918 1.20 -6.61 -40.66
CA ARG A 918 1.93 -5.92 -39.58
C ARG A 918 1.24 -4.60 -39.18
N GLU A 919 0.71 -3.87 -40.15
CA GLU A 919 -0.01 -2.63 -39.89
C GLU A 919 -1.24 -2.87 -39.02
N GLU A 920 -2.06 -3.86 -39.37
CA GLU A 920 -3.18 -4.30 -38.51
C GLU A 920 -2.70 -4.71 -37.11
N ALA A 921 -1.52 -5.30 -36.98
CA ALA A 921 -0.98 -5.73 -35.71
C ALA A 921 -0.55 -4.56 -34.81
N VAL A 922 0.30 -3.66 -35.31
CA VAL A 922 1.00 -2.67 -34.47
C VAL A 922 0.50 -1.23 -34.62
N PHE A 923 -0.21 -0.91 -35.70
CA PHE A 923 -0.82 0.42 -35.94
C PHE A 923 -2.31 0.29 -36.24
N PRO A 924 -3.10 -0.31 -35.32
CA PRO A 924 -4.54 -0.33 -35.51
C PRO A 924 -5.10 1.11 -35.48
N ALA A 925 -6.35 1.26 -35.94
CA ALA A 925 -7.00 2.57 -36.05
C ALA A 925 -6.89 3.37 -34.74
N GLY A 926 -6.53 4.66 -34.86
CA GLY A 926 -6.34 5.55 -33.71
C GLY A 926 -4.91 5.60 -33.15
N VAL A 927 -4.00 4.74 -33.61
CA VAL A 927 -2.62 4.69 -33.12
C VAL A 927 -1.65 5.43 -34.05
N SER A 928 -1.04 6.49 -33.54
CA SER A 928 0.03 7.25 -34.22
C SER A 928 1.37 6.52 -34.10
N ALA A 929 2.10 6.37 -35.21
CA ALA A 929 3.42 5.76 -35.20
C ALA A 929 4.45 6.56 -34.37
N ALA A 930 4.28 7.88 -34.26
CA ALA A 930 5.18 8.74 -33.50
C ALA A 930 5.03 8.58 -31.98
N ASP A 931 3.83 8.21 -31.53
CA ASP A 931 3.44 8.19 -30.11
C ASP A 931 3.19 6.77 -29.58
N LYS A 932 3.44 5.75 -30.42
CA LYS A 932 3.22 4.34 -30.11
C LYS A 932 4.00 3.91 -28.87
N TYR A 933 3.27 3.42 -27.87
CA TYR A 933 3.85 2.59 -26.82
C TYR A 933 4.17 1.19 -27.34
N TRP A 934 5.38 0.70 -27.10
CA TRP A 934 5.80 -0.64 -27.50
C TRP A 934 5.81 -1.58 -26.29
N PRO A 935 5.01 -2.66 -26.29
CA PRO A 935 5.11 -3.66 -25.24
C PRO A 935 6.50 -4.33 -25.30
N PRO A 936 7.23 -4.41 -24.17
CA PRO A 936 8.57 -5.00 -24.13
C PRO A 936 8.61 -6.51 -24.36
N VAL A 937 7.51 -7.23 -24.12
CA VAL A 937 7.42 -8.70 -24.23
C VAL A 937 6.10 -9.11 -24.89
N ARG A 938 6.06 -10.33 -25.43
CA ARG A 938 4.82 -10.92 -25.96
C ARG A 938 3.93 -11.39 -24.80
N ARG A 939 2.80 -12.00 -25.14
CA ARG A 939 1.86 -12.54 -24.15
C ARG A 939 2.56 -13.52 -23.22
N ILE A 940 2.38 -13.34 -21.90
CA ILE A 940 3.10 -14.14 -20.89
C ILE A 940 2.39 -15.46 -20.62
N ASP A 941 3.16 -16.56 -20.53
CA ASP A 941 2.65 -17.86 -20.05
C ASP A 941 2.52 -17.82 -18.53
N GLN A 942 1.28 -17.62 -18.06
CA GLN A 942 0.98 -17.58 -16.64
C GLN A 942 1.21 -18.94 -15.95
N ALA A 943 0.91 -20.05 -16.62
CA ALA A 943 0.93 -21.38 -16.02
C ALA A 943 2.34 -21.96 -15.96
N TYR A 944 3.22 -21.62 -16.91
CA TYR A 944 4.63 -22.00 -16.89
C TYR A 944 5.33 -21.45 -15.64
N GLY A 945 5.17 -20.17 -15.32
CA GLY A 945 5.81 -19.54 -14.17
C GLY A 945 5.37 -20.15 -12.83
N ASP A 946 4.08 -20.49 -12.67
CA ASP A 946 3.59 -21.14 -11.45
C ASP A 946 4.08 -22.60 -11.29
N ARG A 947 4.42 -23.28 -12.39
CA ARG A 947 5.04 -24.62 -12.38
C ARG A 947 6.56 -24.55 -12.16
N ASN A 948 7.21 -23.49 -12.63
CA ASN A 948 8.67 -23.28 -12.58
C ASN A 948 8.98 -22.05 -11.74
N LEU A 949 8.66 -22.12 -10.45
CA LEU A 949 8.73 -20.97 -9.56
C LEU A 949 10.18 -20.49 -9.35
N VAL A 950 10.52 -19.34 -9.94
CA VAL A 950 11.80 -18.64 -9.74
C VAL A 950 11.49 -17.21 -9.31
N CYS A 951 11.88 -16.84 -8.09
CA CYS A 951 11.48 -15.58 -7.43
C CYS A 951 12.67 -14.68 -7.04
N SER A 952 13.84 -14.93 -7.64
CA SER A 952 15.03 -14.08 -7.58
C SER A 952 15.56 -13.81 -8.99
N CYS A 953 16.47 -12.84 -9.14
CA CYS A 953 17.09 -12.53 -10.42
C CYS A 953 17.78 -13.76 -11.01
N PRO A 954 17.37 -14.27 -12.18
CA PRO A 954 18.01 -15.42 -12.79
C PRO A 954 19.39 -15.02 -13.32
N PRO A 955 20.35 -15.96 -13.43
CA PRO A 955 21.70 -15.64 -13.91
C PRO A 955 21.70 -15.13 -15.37
N LEU A 956 22.75 -14.37 -15.73
CA LEU A 956 22.85 -13.64 -17.02
C LEU A 956 22.87 -14.55 -18.24
N ASP A 957 23.55 -15.70 -18.15
CA ASP A 957 23.61 -16.74 -19.19
C ASP A 957 22.23 -17.23 -19.59
N ALA A 958 21.30 -17.19 -18.65
CA ALA A 958 19.94 -17.59 -18.90
C ALA A 958 19.12 -16.51 -19.63
N TYR A 959 19.65 -15.29 -19.89
CA TYR A 959 19.06 -14.29 -20.81
C TYR A 959 19.66 -14.33 -22.23
N GLU A 960 20.67 -15.18 -22.46
CA GLU A 960 21.32 -15.35 -23.77
C GLU A 960 20.66 -16.43 -24.66
N ALA A 961 19.53 -17.00 -24.20
CA ALA A 961 18.78 -18.08 -24.84
C ALA A 961 17.66 -17.58 -25.77
#